data_AF-A0A4S2RFA5-F1
#
_entry.id   AF-A0A4S2RFA5-F1
#
_cell.length_a   1.000
_cell.length_b   1.000
_cell.length_c   1.000
_cell.angle_alpha   90.00
_cell.angle_beta   90.00
_cell.angle_gamma   90.00
#
_symmetry.space_group_name_H-M   'P 1'
#
loop_
_entity.id
_entity.type
_entity.pdbx_description
1 polymer ?
#
loop_
_entity_poly.entity_id
_entity_poly.type
_entity_poly.pdbx_seq_one_letter_code
_entity_poly.pdbx_strand_id
1 'polypeptide(L)'
;MSGSVDWLISLALQEPTRLREAIAGTGLANPKLAQAVQERAFGAFNARDTAAAEAAFTVVGLLCVELSDWPHTIEAGIFRAHLRKYRATTVAEYEAAREQARIHMQLARRMRLAGMMFSGAVVAADCSYFAAEVSEGAERRQWLLDATEDCLLAAAVLEVADNSSASLVDIAAGTFRSLAPALVQAVTETADWGESQRGDADAFRRAITLTFESEPPPSDPRTAGYLASLSYAVGSPDHARQRLLDLAAQAEEAGDLPAYTDLALRLYNGERSSYRTSGQMRQLRVRLWDALDRFRSAARSRAGRFLVCQAFDELAGTMAGDEHALVAGRDPRYAFRSIEANKSRALLDEMQGFRRTIEDAAGAAQARAGETLALHLPHPHLTDEDIGDEALVAEALLASRLPVGGLGALPEEISRRVAELERHYEQHGAGFQGTAGTADLDDVIEALAEGEAIVEFHVPHDPCDPAETILVTFVSRDSCLALRVPILGDPDADSAITGRLQGDGSQPIDSSAFGSLVLGARIDIQSGDDRSARTALRQLHRFLIGELTNAGVKLRSYRTVFFVPHGFLHLIPFAALCGPDGRFLIEDVAVVQAPSASVWRLLREREQARNTSASGFLGFADPHFGPGYDPLPETARELAEVVATLPAGVRVLTRTGADATPTALRRDVAGQSIVHFATHGEFPDEDAADTHALLLTPEATSGEVTAGELREMDFTSAALVVLAVCDGGVYRFGPGDEPLGLVPSLLVAGARSVLGPLWAVDDAHTRALISEFYAGLVSLGPAQALRMAALSRLREGAEIRDWAGFVLTGAPPTDFGDIPARDSD
;
A
#
# COMPACT_ATOMS: atom_id res chain seq x y z
N MET A 1 7.97 44.05 21.59
CA MET A 1 7.71 42.96 20.63
C MET A 1 6.21 42.86 20.34
N SER A 2 5.37 42.13 21.10
CA SER A 2 3.92 42.01 20.80
C SER A 2 3.20 43.38 20.70
N GLY A 3 3.39 44.28 21.68
CA GLY A 3 2.79 45.61 21.62
C GLY A 3 3.25 46.48 20.43
N SER A 4 4.40 46.17 19.83
CA SER A 4 4.89 46.85 18.62
C SER A 4 4.29 46.24 17.35
N VAL A 5 4.06 44.92 17.33
CA VAL A 5 3.39 44.19 16.25
C VAL A 5 1.93 44.62 16.13
N ASP A 6 1.18 44.58 17.23
CA ASP A 6 -0.24 44.94 17.24
C ASP A 6 -0.45 46.43 16.93
N TRP A 7 0.45 47.29 17.40
CA TRP A 7 0.44 48.72 17.05
C TRP A 7 0.68 48.96 15.56
N LEU A 8 1.68 48.31 14.96
CA LEU A 8 1.98 48.46 13.52
C LEU A 8 0.83 47.95 12.65
N ILE A 9 0.23 46.80 13.01
CA ILE A 9 -0.92 46.25 12.27
C ILE A 9 -2.15 47.17 12.43
N SER A 10 -2.43 47.64 13.64
CA SER A 10 -3.51 48.62 13.88
C SER A 10 -3.28 49.92 13.12
N LEU A 11 -2.05 50.42 13.08
CA LEU A 11 -1.68 51.63 12.34
C LEU A 11 -1.84 51.42 10.83
N ALA A 12 -1.46 50.25 10.32
CA ALA A 12 -1.67 49.89 8.92
C ALA A 12 -3.16 49.82 8.54
N LEU A 13 -4.03 49.42 9.47
CA LEU A 13 -5.49 49.38 9.28
C LEU A 13 -6.13 50.78 9.36
N GLN A 14 -5.68 51.64 10.28
CA GLN A 14 -6.34 52.91 10.59
C GLN A 14 -5.76 54.11 9.84
N GLU A 15 -4.44 54.19 9.69
CA GLU A 15 -3.73 55.33 9.11
C GLU A 15 -2.61 54.88 8.14
N PRO A 16 -2.93 54.16 7.04
CA PRO A 16 -1.94 53.55 6.15
C PRO A 16 -0.95 54.55 5.52
N THR A 17 -1.36 55.81 5.36
CA THR A 17 -0.49 56.89 4.83
C THR A 17 0.63 57.28 5.78
N ARG A 18 0.47 57.10 7.10
CA ARG A 18 1.50 57.39 8.10
C ARG A 18 2.40 56.19 8.42
N LEU A 19 2.01 54.99 8.00
CA LEU A 19 2.72 53.76 8.35
C LEU A 19 4.18 53.78 7.93
N ARG A 20 4.48 54.25 6.71
CA ARG A 20 5.84 54.30 6.17
C ARG A 20 6.73 55.28 6.94
N GLU A 21 6.21 56.47 7.24
CA GLU A 21 6.91 57.47 8.05
C GLU A 21 7.14 56.97 9.49
N ALA A 22 6.18 56.24 10.04
CA ALA A 22 6.27 55.66 11.37
C ALA A 22 7.35 54.56 11.44
N ILE A 23 7.43 53.66 10.45
CA ILE A 23 8.46 52.61 10.42
C ILE A 23 9.85 53.23 10.24
N ALA A 24 10.01 54.19 9.31
CA ALA A 24 11.29 54.86 9.05
C ALA A 24 11.74 55.76 10.22
N GLY A 25 10.81 56.50 10.85
CA GLY A 25 11.10 57.49 11.88
C GLY A 25 11.34 56.92 13.29
N THR A 26 10.96 55.66 13.55
CA THR A 26 11.05 55.05 14.88
C THR A 26 12.29 54.16 15.09
N GLY A 27 13.03 53.81 14.03
CA GLY A 27 14.14 52.88 14.11
C GLY A 27 13.76 51.46 14.56
N LEU A 28 12.47 51.11 14.47
CA LEU A 28 11.94 49.81 14.92
C LEU A 28 12.30 48.65 13.98
N ALA A 29 12.70 48.94 12.75
CA ALA A 29 13.02 47.95 11.73
C ALA A 29 14.17 47.04 12.18
N ASN A 30 13.86 45.77 12.44
CA ASN A 30 14.83 44.72 12.72
C ASN A 30 14.26 43.35 12.27
N PRO A 31 15.11 42.36 11.95
CA PRO A 31 14.66 41.07 11.45
C PRO A 31 13.69 40.34 12.38
N LYS A 32 13.85 40.45 13.71
CA LYS A 32 12.95 39.80 14.68
C LYS A 32 11.56 40.40 14.67
N LEU A 33 11.45 41.71 14.47
CA LEU A 33 10.15 42.37 14.32
C LEU A 33 9.50 41.98 12.99
N ALA A 34 10.26 41.95 11.88
CA ALA A 34 9.75 41.50 10.59
C ALA A 34 9.19 40.06 10.67
N GLN A 35 9.95 39.16 11.29
CA GLN A 35 9.52 37.78 11.55
C GLN A 35 8.26 37.71 12.43
N ALA A 36 8.21 38.44 13.54
CA ALA A 36 7.04 38.42 14.43
C ALA A 36 5.78 39.00 13.78
N VAL A 37 5.92 40.03 12.94
CA VAL A 37 4.80 40.55 12.14
C VAL A 37 4.39 39.53 11.07
N GLN A 38 5.34 38.83 10.45
CA GLN A 38 5.06 37.78 9.46
C GLN A 38 4.31 36.59 10.08
N GLU A 39 4.73 36.10 11.25
CA GLU A 39 4.00 35.08 12.02
C GLU A 39 2.58 35.54 12.35
N ARG A 40 2.41 36.81 12.74
CA ARG A 40 1.09 37.40 12.97
C ARG A 40 0.26 37.50 11.70
N ALA A 41 0.89 37.80 10.56
CA ALA A 41 0.25 37.88 9.25
C ALA A 41 -0.29 36.52 8.81
N PHE A 42 0.50 35.45 8.94
CA PHE A 42 0.05 34.08 8.67
C PHE A 42 -1.00 33.62 9.68
N GLY A 43 -0.88 33.97 10.96
CA GLY A 43 -1.92 33.69 11.96
C GLY A 43 -3.26 34.34 11.62
N ALA A 44 -3.26 35.60 11.17
CA ALA A 44 -4.47 36.29 10.71
C ALA A 44 -5.05 35.66 9.43
N PHE A 45 -4.19 35.27 8.49
CA PHE A 45 -4.60 34.56 7.27
C PHE A 45 -5.28 33.22 7.59
N ASN A 46 -4.68 32.41 8.46
CA ASN A 46 -5.24 31.12 8.90
C ASN A 46 -6.58 31.30 9.64
N ALA A 47 -6.72 32.39 10.40
CA ALA A 47 -7.97 32.78 11.06
C ALA A 47 -9.02 33.40 10.10
N ARG A 48 -8.73 33.46 8.80
CA ARG A 48 -9.55 34.10 7.74
C ARG A 48 -9.81 35.59 7.96
N ASP A 49 -9.00 36.26 8.80
CA ASP A 49 -8.99 37.72 8.93
C ASP A 49 -8.10 38.32 7.84
N THR A 50 -8.67 38.44 6.65
CA THR A 50 -7.96 38.96 5.48
C THR A 50 -7.53 40.42 5.66
N ALA A 51 -8.16 41.19 6.57
CA ALA A 51 -7.86 42.62 6.73
C ALA A 51 -6.60 42.79 7.57
N ALA A 52 -6.56 42.08 8.70
CA ALA A 52 -5.37 42.02 9.53
C ALA A 52 -4.20 41.37 8.79
N ALA A 53 -4.45 40.33 7.97
CA ALA A 53 -3.41 39.71 7.15
C ALA A 53 -2.82 40.71 6.14
N GLU A 54 -3.66 41.42 5.36
CA GLU A 54 -3.17 42.39 4.37
C GLU A 54 -2.37 43.53 5.04
N ALA A 55 -2.88 44.03 6.17
CA ALA A 55 -2.20 45.05 6.96
C ALA A 55 -0.84 44.55 7.47
N ALA A 56 -0.79 43.34 8.01
CA ALA A 56 0.44 42.74 8.53
C ALA A 56 1.47 42.47 7.42
N PHE A 57 1.09 41.91 6.28
CA PHE A 57 2.01 41.72 5.14
C PHE A 57 2.51 43.05 4.56
N THR A 58 1.69 44.10 4.61
CA THR A 58 2.13 45.47 4.25
C THR A 58 3.21 45.96 5.21
N VAL A 59 3.05 45.71 6.51
CA VAL A 59 4.05 46.05 7.53
C VAL A 59 5.35 45.23 7.31
N VAL A 60 5.25 43.92 7.07
CA VAL A 60 6.42 43.06 6.78
C VAL A 60 7.20 43.61 5.58
N GLY A 61 6.51 43.91 4.48
CA GLY A 61 7.16 44.47 3.30
C GLY A 61 7.90 45.78 3.59
N LEU A 62 7.28 46.70 4.34
CA LEU A 62 7.93 47.96 4.72
C LEU A 62 9.12 47.76 5.66
N LEU A 63 9.03 46.82 6.60
CA LEU A 63 10.14 46.48 7.48
C LEU A 63 11.32 45.89 6.70
N CYS A 64 11.06 44.98 5.75
CA CYS A 64 12.07 44.41 4.87
C CYS A 64 12.72 45.49 3.99
N VAL A 65 11.96 46.47 3.48
CA VAL A 65 12.51 47.62 2.73
C VAL A 65 13.46 48.45 3.59
N GLU A 66 13.07 48.81 4.82
CA GLU A 66 13.97 49.55 5.72
C GLU A 66 15.22 48.74 6.09
N LEU A 67 15.10 47.42 6.15
CA LEU A 67 16.22 46.50 6.34
C LEU A 67 17.04 46.25 5.07
N SER A 68 16.67 46.84 3.94
CA SER A 68 17.28 46.64 2.61
C SER A 68 17.20 45.20 2.08
N ASP A 69 16.17 44.44 2.50
CA ASP A 69 15.94 43.04 2.17
C ASP A 69 14.85 42.87 1.10
N TRP A 70 15.28 42.98 -0.17
CA TRP A 70 14.40 43.02 -1.32
C TRP A 70 13.66 41.70 -1.64
N PRO A 71 14.27 40.49 -1.55
CA PRO A 71 13.58 39.23 -1.85
C PRO A 71 12.33 39.02 -0.98
N HIS A 72 12.45 39.22 0.34
CA HIS A 72 11.31 39.07 1.26
C HIS A 72 10.25 40.16 1.08
N THR A 73 10.67 41.36 0.69
CA THR A 73 9.74 42.44 0.29
C THR A 73 8.91 42.03 -0.92
N ILE A 74 9.55 41.43 -1.93
CA ILE A 74 8.88 40.98 -3.16
C ILE A 74 7.85 39.90 -2.83
N GLU A 75 8.22 38.93 -2.00
CA GLU A 75 7.34 37.85 -1.55
C GLU A 75 6.09 38.39 -0.83
N ALA A 76 6.27 39.29 0.15
CA ALA A 76 5.16 39.94 0.85
C ALA A 76 4.26 40.74 -0.10
N GLY A 77 4.86 41.39 -1.11
CA GLY A 77 4.16 42.13 -2.15
C GLY A 77 3.31 41.25 -3.07
N ILE A 78 3.83 40.09 -3.48
CA ILE A 78 3.10 39.07 -4.26
C ILE A 78 1.95 38.49 -3.42
N PHE A 79 2.21 38.12 -2.17
CA PHE A 79 1.18 37.59 -1.28
C PHE A 79 0.04 38.60 -1.06
N ARG A 80 0.39 39.87 -0.86
CA ARG A 80 -0.58 40.96 -0.76
C ARG A 80 -1.42 41.11 -2.03
N ALA A 81 -0.83 41.00 -3.22
CA ALA A 81 -1.57 41.05 -4.48
C ALA A 81 -2.59 39.90 -4.56
N HIS A 82 -2.21 38.70 -4.11
CA HIS A 82 -3.11 37.54 -4.03
C HIS A 82 -4.29 37.75 -3.05
N LEU A 83 -4.04 38.33 -1.87
CA LEU A 83 -5.11 38.69 -0.93
C LEU A 83 -6.08 39.73 -1.50
N ARG A 84 -5.55 40.72 -2.22
CA ARG A 84 -6.37 41.74 -2.89
C ARG A 84 -7.26 41.13 -3.96
N LYS A 85 -6.72 40.22 -4.77
CA LYS A 85 -7.50 39.43 -5.73
C LYS A 85 -8.66 38.69 -5.04
N TYR A 86 -8.43 38.04 -3.90
CA TYR A 86 -9.49 37.33 -3.17
C TYR A 86 -10.63 38.24 -2.69
N ARG A 87 -10.32 39.52 -2.46
CA ARG A 87 -11.28 40.54 -2.03
C ARG A 87 -11.92 41.30 -3.18
N ALA A 88 -11.35 41.21 -4.37
CA ALA A 88 -11.80 41.95 -5.53
C ALA A 88 -13.18 41.45 -5.97
N THR A 89 -14.05 42.39 -6.31
CA THR A 89 -15.39 42.13 -6.85
C THR A 89 -15.65 42.93 -8.13
N THR A 90 -14.73 43.82 -8.49
CA THR A 90 -14.82 44.70 -9.65
C THR A 90 -13.59 44.59 -10.54
N VAL A 91 -13.75 44.87 -11.83
CA VAL A 91 -12.64 44.88 -12.81
C VAL A 91 -11.47 45.76 -12.36
N ALA A 92 -11.75 46.94 -11.81
CA ALA A 92 -10.71 47.87 -11.37
C ALA A 92 -9.87 47.34 -10.20
N GLU A 93 -10.48 46.55 -9.30
CA GLU A 93 -9.77 45.92 -8.18
C GLU A 93 -8.88 44.77 -8.66
N TYR A 94 -9.36 43.97 -9.61
CA TYR A 94 -8.55 42.92 -10.25
C TYR A 94 -7.36 43.51 -11.01
N GLU A 95 -7.56 44.58 -11.79
CA GLU A 95 -6.46 45.25 -12.49
C GLU A 95 -5.43 45.83 -11.53
N ALA A 96 -5.86 46.41 -10.41
CA ALA A 96 -4.94 46.92 -9.39
C ALA A 96 -4.08 45.82 -8.76
N ALA A 97 -4.67 44.64 -8.52
CA ALA A 97 -3.93 43.48 -8.01
C ALA A 97 -2.96 42.90 -9.07
N ARG A 98 -3.40 42.84 -10.33
CA ARG A 98 -2.59 42.39 -11.48
C ARG A 98 -1.36 43.28 -11.68
N GLU A 99 -1.55 44.60 -11.73
CA GLU A 99 -0.45 45.54 -11.94
C GLU A 99 0.56 45.48 -10.80
N GLN A 100 0.07 45.32 -9.57
CA GLN A 100 0.95 45.08 -8.43
C GLN A 100 1.79 43.82 -8.62
N ALA A 101 1.20 42.70 -9.04
CA ALA A 101 1.94 41.46 -9.27
C ALA A 101 3.01 41.63 -10.38
N ARG A 102 2.68 42.34 -11.47
CA ARG A 102 3.61 42.64 -12.57
C ARG A 102 4.78 43.52 -12.15
N ILE A 103 4.56 44.53 -11.30
CA ILE A 103 5.62 45.37 -10.75
C ILE A 103 6.63 44.52 -9.95
N HIS A 104 6.12 43.62 -9.10
CA HIS A 104 6.97 42.73 -8.31
C HIS A 104 7.74 41.74 -9.18
N MET A 105 7.13 41.24 -10.26
CA MET A 105 7.79 40.39 -11.25
C MET A 105 8.92 41.14 -11.98
N GLN A 106 8.73 42.40 -12.39
CA GLN A 106 9.80 43.20 -13.01
C GLN A 106 10.99 43.41 -12.06
N LEU A 107 10.71 43.61 -10.76
CA LEU A 107 11.73 43.74 -9.74
C LEU A 107 12.47 42.41 -9.53
N ALA A 108 11.74 41.29 -9.40
CA ALA A 108 12.31 39.94 -9.31
C ALA A 108 13.20 39.61 -10.52
N ARG A 109 12.83 40.05 -11.72
CA ARG A 109 13.63 39.89 -12.95
C ARG A 109 14.98 40.59 -12.86
N ARG A 110 15.02 41.82 -12.35
CA ARG A 110 16.28 42.56 -12.16
C ARG A 110 17.21 41.85 -11.18
N MET A 111 16.64 41.12 -10.24
CA MET A 111 17.36 40.35 -9.23
C MET A 111 17.64 38.90 -9.63
N ARG A 112 17.14 38.45 -10.79
CA ARG A 112 17.25 37.07 -11.29
C ARG A 112 16.62 36.04 -10.33
N LEU A 113 15.47 36.36 -9.74
CA LEU A 113 14.71 35.49 -8.84
C LEU A 113 13.58 34.80 -9.60
N ALA A 114 13.85 33.64 -10.19
CA ALA A 114 12.93 32.98 -11.13
C ALA A 114 11.63 32.46 -10.49
N GLY A 115 11.69 31.84 -9.30
CA GLY A 115 10.50 31.42 -8.58
C GLY A 115 9.55 32.59 -8.25
N MET A 116 10.08 33.74 -7.87
CA MET A 116 9.27 34.94 -7.60
C MET A 116 8.68 35.56 -8.87
N MET A 117 9.40 35.48 -9.99
CA MET A 117 8.85 35.89 -11.29
C MET A 117 7.64 35.02 -11.68
N PHE A 118 7.74 33.70 -11.47
CA PHE A 118 6.67 32.76 -11.77
C PHE A 118 5.42 33.05 -10.91
N SER A 119 5.58 33.17 -9.59
CA SER A 119 4.47 33.48 -8.69
C SER A 119 3.80 34.81 -9.03
N GLY A 120 4.57 35.84 -9.40
CA GLY A 120 4.02 37.12 -9.87
C GLY A 120 3.21 36.98 -11.17
N ALA A 121 3.73 36.22 -12.14
CA ALA A 121 3.05 36.01 -13.43
C ALA A 121 1.74 35.22 -13.27
N VAL A 122 1.71 34.19 -12.42
CA VAL A 122 0.49 33.42 -12.13
C VAL A 122 -0.57 34.29 -11.45
N VAL A 123 -0.19 35.10 -10.45
CA VAL A 123 -1.14 36.01 -9.79
C VAL A 123 -1.70 37.03 -10.78
N ALA A 124 -0.87 37.56 -11.69
CA ALA A 124 -1.34 38.47 -12.75
C ALA A 124 -2.34 37.77 -13.69
N ALA A 125 -2.02 36.57 -14.16
CA ALA A 125 -2.90 35.80 -15.04
C ALA A 125 -4.26 35.51 -14.40
N ASP A 126 -4.24 35.13 -13.13
CA ASP A 126 -5.45 34.83 -12.36
C ASP A 126 -6.32 36.07 -12.16
N CYS A 127 -5.72 37.23 -11.86
CA CYS A 127 -6.44 38.50 -11.79
C CYS A 127 -7.11 38.86 -13.11
N SER A 128 -6.40 38.72 -14.23
CA SER A 128 -6.92 39.00 -15.57
C SER A 128 -8.09 38.07 -15.95
N TYR A 129 -8.01 36.79 -15.57
CA TYR A 129 -9.09 35.83 -15.81
C TYR A 129 -10.35 36.18 -15.02
N PHE A 130 -10.23 36.46 -13.72
CA PHE A 130 -11.39 36.87 -12.92
C PHE A 130 -11.95 38.23 -13.33
N ALA A 131 -11.11 39.16 -13.80
CA ALA A 131 -11.58 40.40 -14.44
C ALA A 131 -12.45 40.10 -15.67
N ALA A 132 -12.11 39.08 -16.46
CA ALA A 132 -12.93 38.64 -17.59
C ALA A 132 -14.28 38.08 -17.14
N GLU A 133 -14.33 37.27 -16.08
CA GLU A 133 -15.55 36.64 -15.58
C GLU A 133 -16.60 37.65 -15.09
N VAL A 134 -16.15 38.79 -14.54
CA VAL A 134 -17.03 39.89 -14.12
C VAL A 134 -17.27 40.94 -15.21
N SER A 135 -16.73 40.73 -16.42
CA SER A 135 -16.91 41.60 -17.58
C SER A 135 -17.89 41.01 -18.60
N GLU A 136 -18.37 41.82 -19.54
CA GLU A 136 -19.22 41.38 -20.65
C GLU A 136 -18.71 41.87 -22.02
N GLY A 137 -19.15 41.19 -23.08
CA GLY A 137 -18.94 41.61 -24.47
C GLY A 137 -17.48 41.84 -24.86
N ALA A 138 -17.17 43.03 -25.36
CA ALA A 138 -15.82 43.38 -25.84
C ALA A 138 -14.78 43.48 -24.71
N GLU A 139 -15.20 43.90 -23.52
CA GLU A 139 -14.33 44.06 -22.37
C GLU A 139 -13.90 42.69 -21.82
N ARG A 140 -14.84 41.75 -21.70
CA ARG A 140 -14.53 40.34 -21.36
C ARG A 140 -13.50 39.74 -22.31
N ARG A 141 -13.66 39.96 -23.61
CA ARG A 141 -12.71 39.46 -24.63
C ARG A 141 -11.31 40.02 -24.42
N GLN A 142 -11.17 41.32 -24.16
CA GLN A 142 -9.87 41.93 -23.90
C GLN A 142 -9.22 41.34 -22.65
N TRP A 143 -9.97 41.15 -21.57
CA TRP A 143 -9.45 40.53 -20.35
C TRP A 143 -9.01 39.07 -20.54
N LEU A 144 -9.70 38.31 -21.38
CA LEU A 144 -9.26 36.97 -21.75
C LEU A 144 -7.94 36.98 -22.53
N LEU A 145 -7.71 37.97 -23.41
CA LEU A 145 -6.43 38.17 -24.12
C LEU A 145 -5.31 38.63 -23.17
N ASP A 146 -5.65 39.44 -22.19
CA ASP A 146 -4.73 39.90 -21.16
C ASP A 146 -4.33 38.76 -20.20
N ALA A 147 -5.28 37.92 -19.81
CA ALA A 147 -5.05 36.70 -19.00
C ALA A 147 -4.19 35.70 -19.75
N THR A 148 -4.42 35.61 -21.06
CA THR A 148 -3.63 34.83 -22.01
C THR A 148 -2.17 35.25 -22.00
N GLU A 149 -1.89 36.55 -22.17
CA GLU A 149 -0.52 37.07 -22.20
C GLU A 149 0.20 36.80 -20.88
N ASP A 150 -0.48 37.03 -19.75
CA ASP A 150 0.06 36.76 -18.42
C ASP A 150 0.33 35.27 -18.17
N CYS A 151 -0.55 34.39 -18.66
CA CYS A 151 -0.35 32.94 -18.62
C CYS A 151 0.86 32.49 -19.45
N LEU A 152 1.03 33.02 -20.66
CA LEU A 152 2.20 32.70 -21.51
C LEU A 152 3.50 33.18 -20.88
N LEU A 153 3.47 34.34 -20.21
CA LEU A 153 4.61 34.85 -19.47
C LEU A 153 4.97 33.94 -18.28
N ALA A 154 3.97 33.44 -17.56
CA ALA A 154 4.18 32.48 -16.47
C ALA A 154 4.84 31.19 -16.98
N ALA A 155 4.35 30.64 -18.09
CA ALA A 155 4.93 29.45 -18.71
C ALA A 155 6.37 29.67 -19.18
N ALA A 156 6.67 30.81 -19.81
CA ALA A 156 8.02 31.16 -20.26
C ALA A 156 9.01 31.34 -19.08
N VAL A 157 8.54 31.85 -17.94
CA VAL A 157 9.37 31.93 -16.73
C VAL A 157 9.65 30.54 -16.16
N LEU A 158 8.64 29.65 -16.19
CA LEU A 158 8.75 28.28 -15.67
C LEU A 158 9.78 27.44 -16.45
N GLU A 159 9.88 27.62 -17.77
CA GLU A 159 10.90 26.95 -18.60
C GLU A 159 12.34 27.36 -18.24
N VAL A 160 12.53 28.57 -17.70
CA VAL A 160 13.85 29.17 -17.43
C VAL A 160 14.22 29.12 -15.94
N ALA A 161 13.28 28.76 -15.07
CA ALA A 161 13.46 28.81 -13.63
C ALA A 161 14.21 27.59 -13.07
N ASP A 162 15.29 27.85 -12.33
CA ASP A 162 15.98 26.84 -11.51
C ASP A 162 15.58 27.00 -10.03
N ASN A 163 15.63 25.86 -9.31
CA ASN A 163 15.04 25.58 -7.98
C ASN A 163 15.15 26.71 -6.94
N SER A 164 14.14 27.58 -6.84
CA SER A 164 14.03 28.59 -5.77
C SER A 164 12.72 28.46 -4.97
N SER A 165 12.84 28.34 -3.64
CA SER A 165 11.79 28.23 -2.60
C SER A 165 10.55 27.40 -2.99
N ALA A 166 10.61 26.09 -2.75
CA ALA A 166 9.61 25.09 -3.16
C ALA A 166 8.15 25.42 -2.77
N SER A 167 7.90 25.98 -1.57
CA SER A 167 6.53 26.14 -1.06
C SER A 167 5.65 27.12 -1.85
N LEU A 168 6.21 28.21 -2.37
CA LEU A 168 5.44 29.21 -3.13
C LEU A 168 5.32 28.85 -4.61
N VAL A 169 6.29 28.12 -5.14
CA VAL A 169 6.24 27.59 -6.51
C VAL A 169 5.16 26.53 -6.61
N ASP A 170 4.99 25.67 -5.61
CA ASP A 170 3.92 24.66 -5.60
C ASP A 170 2.51 25.27 -5.60
N ILE A 171 2.28 26.33 -4.80
CA ILE A 171 1.00 27.06 -4.77
C ILE A 171 0.73 27.76 -6.12
N ALA A 172 1.74 28.42 -6.68
CA ALA A 172 1.62 29.08 -7.98
C ALA A 172 1.43 28.07 -9.11
N ALA A 173 2.11 26.92 -9.07
CA ALA A 173 1.97 25.85 -10.06
C ALA A 173 0.59 25.18 -9.99
N GLY A 174 0.04 24.99 -8.77
CA GLY A 174 -1.33 24.52 -8.58
C GLY A 174 -2.37 25.49 -9.15
N THR A 175 -2.22 26.79 -8.86
CA THR A 175 -3.10 27.84 -9.41
C THR A 175 -2.99 27.93 -10.94
N PHE A 176 -1.78 27.84 -11.47
CA PHE A 176 -1.55 27.82 -12.92
C PHE A 176 -2.20 26.60 -13.58
N ARG A 177 -2.15 25.43 -12.92
CA ARG A 177 -2.77 24.18 -13.39
C ARG A 177 -4.29 24.26 -13.47
N SER A 178 -4.94 24.94 -12.52
CA SER A 178 -6.40 25.13 -12.54
C SER A 178 -6.82 26.25 -13.51
N LEU A 179 -6.03 27.32 -13.57
CA LEU A 179 -6.32 28.51 -14.37
C LEU A 179 -6.20 28.26 -15.87
N ALA A 180 -5.11 27.61 -16.33
CA ALA A 180 -4.84 27.47 -17.76
C ALA A 180 -5.96 26.72 -18.52
N PRO A 181 -6.51 25.59 -18.03
CA PRO A 181 -7.67 24.95 -18.65
C PRO A 181 -8.92 25.83 -18.66
N ALA A 182 -9.23 26.48 -17.55
CA ALA A 182 -10.40 27.35 -17.43
C ALA A 182 -10.31 28.55 -18.39
N LEU A 183 -9.12 29.12 -18.56
CA LEU A 183 -8.85 30.20 -19.51
C LEU A 183 -8.99 29.73 -20.96
N VAL A 184 -8.43 28.57 -21.31
CA VAL A 184 -8.55 27.99 -22.66
C VAL A 184 -10.01 27.71 -23.00
N GLN A 185 -10.78 27.15 -22.06
CA GLN A 185 -12.21 26.91 -22.22
C GLN A 185 -12.96 28.22 -22.41
N ALA A 186 -12.75 29.23 -21.55
CA ALA A 186 -13.41 30.52 -21.65
C ALA A 186 -13.12 31.24 -22.99
N VAL A 187 -11.87 31.16 -23.47
CA VAL A 187 -11.51 31.66 -24.81
C VAL A 187 -12.22 30.89 -25.91
N THR A 188 -12.34 29.57 -25.79
CA THR A 188 -12.95 28.70 -26.82
C THR A 188 -14.47 28.85 -26.90
N GLU A 189 -15.15 29.01 -25.77
CA GLU A 189 -16.62 29.09 -25.68
C GLU A 189 -17.17 30.49 -26.02
N THR A 190 -16.31 31.49 -26.15
CA THR A 190 -16.72 32.85 -26.50
C THR A 190 -17.25 32.89 -27.95
N ALA A 191 -18.57 32.83 -28.12
CA ALA A 191 -19.25 32.67 -29.42
C ALA A 191 -19.05 33.82 -30.43
N ASP A 192 -18.46 34.94 -30.01
CA ASP A 192 -18.52 36.23 -30.70
C ASP A 192 -17.14 36.76 -31.15
N TRP A 193 -16.19 35.87 -31.46
CA TRP A 193 -14.90 36.26 -32.05
C TRP A 193 -15.09 36.77 -33.49
N GLY A 194 -14.79 38.05 -33.74
CA GLY A 194 -14.79 38.63 -35.09
C GLY A 194 -13.73 37.99 -36.02
N GLU A 195 -13.91 38.11 -37.34
CA GLU A 195 -13.04 37.47 -38.35
C GLU A 195 -11.54 37.76 -38.18
N SER A 196 -11.17 38.99 -37.78
CA SER A 196 -9.75 39.36 -37.56
C SER A 196 -9.16 38.79 -36.28
N GLN A 197 -10.00 38.47 -35.28
CA GLN A 197 -9.59 38.09 -33.92
C GLN A 197 -9.71 36.58 -33.67
N ARG A 198 -10.44 35.84 -34.52
CA ARG A 198 -10.32 34.37 -34.58
C ARG A 198 -8.88 33.94 -34.86
N GLY A 199 -8.13 34.74 -35.64
CA GLY A 199 -6.72 34.54 -35.87
C GLY A 199 -5.89 34.59 -34.58
N ASP A 200 -6.21 35.51 -33.66
CA ASP A 200 -5.53 35.69 -32.37
C ASP A 200 -5.95 34.62 -31.36
N ALA A 201 -7.23 34.23 -31.31
CA ALA A 201 -7.70 33.12 -30.48
C ALA A 201 -7.13 31.76 -30.95
N ASP A 202 -7.03 31.53 -32.27
CA ASP A 202 -6.36 30.36 -32.82
C ASP A 202 -4.83 30.45 -32.66
N ALA A 203 -4.22 31.64 -32.78
CA ALA A 203 -2.81 31.85 -32.51
C ALA A 203 -2.50 31.65 -31.02
N PHE A 204 -3.43 31.97 -30.13
CA PHE A 204 -3.37 31.70 -28.71
C PHE A 204 -3.48 30.22 -28.41
N ARG A 205 -4.48 29.52 -28.97
CA ARG A 205 -4.57 28.06 -28.88
C ARG A 205 -3.26 27.44 -29.34
N ARG A 206 -2.71 27.93 -30.46
CA ARG A 206 -1.39 27.51 -30.96
C ARG A 206 -0.24 27.94 -30.05
N ALA A 207 -0.24 29.12 -29.44
CA ALA A 207 0.87 29.60 -28.60
C ALA A 207 0.92 28.87 -27.27
N ILE A 208 -0.22 28.68 -26.59
CA ILE A 208 -0.32 27.83 -25.40
C ILE A 208 0.09 26.41 -25.74
N THR A 209 -0.41 25.87 -26.86
CA THR A 209 -0.02 24.53 -27.34
C THR A 209 1.50 24.51 -27.56
N LEU A 210 2.06 25.43 -28.35
CA LEU A 210 3.49 25.52 -28.67
C LEU A 210 4.40 25.71 -27.44
N THR A 211 4.00 26.51 -26.44
CA THR A 211 4.75 26.68 -25.18
C THR A 211 4.74 25.40 -24.35
N PHE A 212 3.70 24.58 -24.45
CA PHE A 212 3.66 23.25 -23.83
C PHE A 212 4.22 22.14 -24.75
N GLU A 213 4.65 22.49 -25.96
CA GLU A 213 5.27 21.60 -26.96
C GLU A 213 6.75 21.89 -27.18
N SER A 214 7.31 23.03 -26.70
CA SER A 214 8.71 23.41 -26.91
C SER A 214 9.71 22.54 -26.12
N GLU A 215 10.78 22.13 -26.82
CA GLU A 215 12.02 21.57 -26.28
C GLU A 215 13.05 22.67 -25.97
N PRO A 216 13.99 22.46 -25.01
CA PRO A 216 14.23 21.23 -24.26
C PRO A 216 13.37 21.12 -22.99
N PRO A 217 13.17 19.89 -22.47
CA PRO A 217 12.48 19.70 -21.20
C PRO A 217 13.20 20.46 -20.07
N PRO A 218 12.45 21.04 -19.10
CA PRO A 218 13.05 21.53 -17.87
C PRO A 218 13.89 20.43 -17.23
N SER A 219 15.05 20.79 -16.66
CA SER A 219 15.91 19.83 -15.96
C SER A 219 15.30 19.32 -14.65
N ASP A 220 14.30 20.02 -14.11
CA ASP A 220 13.60 19.64 -12.88
C ASP A 220 12.38 18.73 -13.19
N PRO A 221 12.34 17.48 -12.66
CA PRO A 221 11.26 16.52 -12.90
C PRO A 221 9.87 17.04 -12.51
N ARG A 222 9.78 17.78 -11.40
CA ARG A 222 8.50 18.30 -10.90
C ARG A 222 7.91 19.28 -11.90
N THR A 223 8.69 20.28 -12.29
CA THR A 223 8.31 21.31 -13.26
C THR A 223 7.87 20.68 -14.58
N ALA A 224 8.64 19.72 -15.08
CA ALA A 224 8.30 19.05 -16.33
C ALA A 224 7.05 18.17 -16.23
N GLY A 225 6.80 17.54 -15.07
CA GLY A 225 5.56 16.82 -14.78
C GLY A 225 4.32 17.72 -14.74
N TYR A 226 4.45 18.96 -14.26
CA TYR A 226 3.38 19.97 -14.35
C TYR A 226 3.08 20.35 -15.80
N LEU A 227 4.11 20.67 -16.59
CA LEU A 227 3.96 21.01 -18.00
C LEU A 227 3.31 19.87 -18.79
N ALA A 228 3.71 18.63 -18.56
CA ALA A 228 3.09 17.49 -19.24
C ALA A 228 1.61 17.31 -18.87
N SER A 229 1.23 17.56 -17.61
CA SER A 229 -0.18 17.51 -17.20
C SER A 229 -1.02 18.55 -17.96
N LEU A 230 -0.46 19.74 -18.20
CA LEU A 230 -1.09 20.78 -19.01
C LEU A 230 -1.14 20.39 -20.49
N SER A 231 -0.07 19.82 -21.03
CA SER A 231 -0.04 19.30 -22.41
C SER A 231 -1.12 18.23 -22.64
N TYR A 232 -1.41 17.36 -21.66
CA TYR A 232 -2.56 16.43 -21.74
C TYR A 232 -3.92 17.13 -21.68
N ALA A 233 -4.07 18.12 -20.81
CA ALA A 233 -5.36 18.79 -20.61
C ALA A 233 -5.76 19.71 -21.78
N VAL A 234 -4.80 20.45 -22.34
CA VAL A 234 -5.07 21.53 -23.30
C VAL A 234 -4.12 21.59 -24.51
N GLY A 235 -3.07 20.78 -24.54
CA GLY A 235 -2.04 20.78 -25.60
C GLY A 235 -2.04 19.50 -26.44
N SER A 236 -0.84 19.03 -26.81
CA SER A 236 -0.65 17.74 -27.49
C SER A 236 -0.35 16.62 -26.49
N PRO A 237 -1.23 15.59 -26.40
CA PRO A 237 -0.97 14.39 -25.59
C PRO A 237 0.29 13.64 -26.02
N ASP A 238 0.67 13.68 -27.30
CA ASP A 238 1.86 12.99 -27.79
C ASP A 238 3.16 13.67 -27.32
N HIS A 239 3.18 15.01 -27.25
CA HIS A 239 4.28 15.75 -26.67
C HIS A 239 4.36 15.58 -25.14
N ALA A 240 3.20 15.59 -24.47
CA ALA A 240 3.10 15.28 -23.04
C ALA A 240 3.69 13.91 -22.72
N ARG A 241 3.30 12.91 -23.51
CA ARG A 241 3.76 11.53 -23.45
C ARG A 241 5.27 11.45 -23.64
N GLN A 242 5.80 12.02 -24.72
CA GLN A 242 7.24 11.95 -25.02
C GLN A 242 8.06 12.55 -23.87
N ARG A 243 7.66 13.74 -23.38
CA ARG A 243 8.31 14.42 -22.26
C ARG A 243 8.35 13.55 -20.99
N LEU A 244 7.22 12.97 -20.60
CA LEU A 244 7.16 12.11 -19.42
C LEU A 244 7.90 10.80 -19.61
N LEU A 245 7.88 10.21 -20.81
CA LEU A 245 8.63 8.99 -21.09
C LEU A 245 10.15 9.21 -21.00
N ASP A 246 10.64 10.35 -21.49
CA ASP A 246 12.06 10.70 -21.45
C ASP A 246 12.53 10.97 -20.02
N LEU A 247 11.74 11.71 -19.24
CA LEU A 247 12.06 12.00 -17.84
C LEU A 247 11.92 10.77 -16.94
N ALA A 248 10.89 9.95 -17.17
CA ALA A 248 10.75 8.69 -16.45
C ALA A 248 11.93 7.76 -16.77
N ALA A 249 12.41 7.72 -18.02
CA ALA A 249 13.60 6.96 -18.38
C ALA A 249 14.86 7.49 -17.67
N GLN A 250 15.02 8.82 -17.55
CA GLN A 250 16.15 9.42 -16.81
C GLN A 250 16.06 9.12 -15.31
N ALA A 251 14.88 9.26 -14.69
CA ALA A 251 14.67 8.94 -13.28
C ALA A 251 14.93 7.45 -13.00
N GLU A 252 14.49 6.58 -13.90
CA GLU A 252 14.76 5.16 -13.85
C GLU A 252 16.26 4.83 -13.95
N GLU A 253 16.97 5.43 -14.91
CA GLU A 253 18.42 5.27 -15.06
C GLU A 253 19.19 5.77 -13.82
N ALA A 254 18.69 6.83 -13.17
CA ALA A 254 19.25 7.37 -11.94
C ALA A 254 18.87 6.56 -10.67
N GLY A 255 17.94 5.61 -10.77
CA GLY A 255 17.40 4.90 -9.60
C GLY A 255 16.54 5.77 -8.68
N ASP A 256 16.02 6.90 -9.17
CA ASP A 256 15.17 7.83 -8.41
C ASP A 256 13.71 7.36 -8.42
N LEU A 257 13.41 6.42 -7.52
CA LEU A 257 12.09 5.82 -7.35
C LEU A 257 10.97 6.87 -7.12
N PRO A 258 11.12 7.86 -6.21
CA PRO A 258 10.11 8.90 -6.02
C PRO A 258 9.84 9.71 -7.29
N ALA A 259 10.87 10.16 -8.00
CA ALA A 259 10.69 10.92 -9.24
C ALA A 259 10.05 10.06 -10.33
N TYR A 260 10.48 8.80 -10.48
CA TYR A 260 9.90 7.88 -11.46
C TYR A 260 8.40 7.67 -11.22
N THR A 261 8.02 7.42 -9.98
CA THR A 261 6.64 7.08 -9.61
C THR A 261 5.70 8.27 -9.87
N ASP A 262 6.09 9.50 -9.51
CA ASP A 262 5.31 10.71 -9.81
C ASP A 262 5.13 10.91 -11.33
N LEU A 263 6.21 10.74 -12.10
CA LEU A 263 6.16 10.86 -13.56
C LEU A 263 5.31 9.76 -14.20
N ALA A 264 5.41 8.52 -13.71
CA ALA A 264 4.65 7.37 -14.18
C ALA A 264 3.15 7.50 -13.89
N LEU A 265 2.78 7.96 -12.69
CA LEU A 265 1.40 8.25 -12.32
C LEU A 265 0.80 9.32 -13.24
N ARG A 266 1.52 10.43 -13.48
CA ARG A 266 1.09 11.49 -14.40
C ARG A 266 0.95 10.99 -15.82
N LEU A 267 1.89 10.18 -16.28
CA LEU A 267 1.87 9.59 -17.62
C LEU A 267 0.66 8.67 -17.78
N TYR A 268 0.42 7.78 -16.82
CA TYR A 268 -0.70 6.85 -16.87
C TYR A 268 -2.05 7.58 -16.85
N ASN A 269 -2.22 8.53 -15.93
CA ASN A 269 -3.46 9.31 -15.80
C ASN A 269 -3.72 10.21 -17.02
N GLY A 270 -2.67 10.81 -17.59
CA GLY A 270 -2.76 11.60 -18.82
C GLY A 270 -3.13 10.76 -20.04
N GLU A 271 -2.50 9.60 -20.20
CA GLU A 271 -2.82 8.66 -21.30
C GLU A 271 -4.23 8.07 -21.15
N ARG A 272 -4.65 7.76 -19.92
CA ARG A 272 -5.99 7.24 -19.60
C ARG A 272 -7.11 8.25 -19.91
N SER A 273 -6.86 9.54 -19.69
CA SER A 273 -7.81 10.61 -19.99
C SER A 273 -7.78 11.08 -21.46
N SER A 274 -6.80 10.63 -22.22
CA SER A 274 -6.63 10.94 -23.65
C SER A 274 -7.26 9.87 -24.56
N TYR A 275 -7.47 10.19 -25.84
CA TYR A 275 -7.99 9.25 -26.85
C TYR A 275 -6.97 8.15 -27.23
N ARG A 276 -6.61 7.27 -26.28
CA ARG A 276 -5.71 6.14 -26.50
C ARG A 276 -6.47 4.85 -26.82
N THR A 277 -5.90 4.05 -27.71
CA THR A 277 -6.40 2.70 -27.99
C THR A 277 -6.07 1.76 -26.82
N SER A 278 -6.88 0.70 -26.66
CA SER A 278 -6.61 -0.34 -25.65
C SER A 278 -5.22 -0.97 -25.80
N GLY A 279 -4.72 -1.10 -27.03
CA GLY A 279 -3.37 -1.60 -27.31
C GLY A 279 -2.26 -0.67 -26.83
N GLN A 280 -2.42 0.65 -27.00
CA GLN A 280 -1.47 1.64 -26.49
C GLN A 280 -1.44 1.67 -24.96
N MET A 281 -2.60 1.63 -24.31
CA MET A 281 -2.68 1.55 -22.84
C MET A 281 -2.06 0.26 -22.30
N ARG A 282 -2.28 -0.88 -22.98
CA ARG A 282 -1.63 -2.14 -22.62
C ARG A 282 -0.11 -2.06 -22.72
N GLN A 283 0.43 -1.50 -23.80
CA GLN A 283 1.88 -1.32 -23.95
C GLN A 283 2.46 -0.42 -22.87
N LEU A 284 1.74 0.64 -22.49
CA LEU A 284 2.14 1.51 -21.38
C LEU A 284 2.20 0.75 -20.06
N ARG A 285 1.15 -0.01 -19.71
CA ARG A 285 1.14 -0.80 -18.46
C ARG A 285 2.27 -1.82 -18.42
N VAL A 286 2.53 -2.53 -19.52
CA VAL A 286 3.68 -3.44 -19.64
C VAL A 286 4.99 -2.71 -19.34
N ARG A 287 5.21 -1.53 -19.95
CA ARG A 287 6.41 -0.73 -19.67
C ARG A 287 6.52 -0.34 -18.19
N LEU A 288 5.41 0.04 -17.57
CA LEU A 288 5.37 0.45 -16.16
C LEU A 288 5.61 -0.74 -15.20
N TRP A 289 5.04 -1.91 -15.49
CA TRP A 289 5.34 -3.15 -14.74
C TRP A 289 6.81 -3.57 -14.91
N ASP A 290 7.36 -3.49 -16.12
CA ASP A 290 8.77 -3.82 -16.35
C ASP A 290 9.69 -2.87 -15.57
N ALA A 291 9.31 -1.61 -15.37
CA ALA A 291 10.05 -0.68 -14.55
C ALA A 291 9.95 -0.98 -13.06
N LEU A 292 8.74 -1.29 -12.56
CA LEU A 292 8.55 -1.83 -11.21
C LEU A 292 9.49 -3.01 -10.96
N ASP A 293 9.61 -3.94 -11.93
CA ASP A 293 10.51 -5.09 -11.84
C ASP A 293 11.98 -4.70 -11.81
N ARG A 294 12.40 -3.68 -12.57
CA ARG A 294 13.77 -3.16 -12.52
C ARG A 294 14.09 -2.50 -11.17
N PHE A 295 13.20 -1.67 -10.64
CA PHE A 295 13.36 -1.08 -9.30
C PHE A 295 13.40 -2.16 -8.21
N ARG A 296 12.50 -3.14 -8.28
CA ARG A 296 12.48 -4.28 -7.35
C ARG A 296 13.77 -5.10 -7.44
N SER A 297 14.25 -5.36 -8.66
CA SER A 297 15.49 -6.11 -8.89
C SER A 297 16.73 -5.37 -8.42
N ALA A 298 16.69 -4.03 -8.33
CA ALA A 298 17.76 -3.22 -7.76
C ALA A 298 17.74 -3.22 -6.22
N ALA A 299 16.59 -3.41 -5.59
CA ALA A 299 16.44 -3.47 -4.14
C ALA A 299 16.96 -4.80 -3.57
N ARG A 300 17.93 -4.68 -2.65
CA ARG A 300 18.66 -5.77 -1.99
C ARG A 300 18.10 -6.12 -0.61
N SER A 301 17.38 -5.22 0.04
CA SER A 301 16.74 -5.48 1.34
C SER A 301 15.24 -5.80 1.20
N ARG A 302 14.64 -6.42 2.23
CA ARG A 302 13.18 -6.60 2.25
C ARG A 302 12.48 -5.26 2.34
N ALA A 303 12.95 -4.38 3.23
CA ALA A 303 12.44 -3.01 3.35
C ALA A 303 12.50 -2.24 2.01
N GLY A 304 13.57 -2.40 1.23
CA GLY A 304 13.70 -1.81 -0.10
C GLY A 304 12.67 -2.33 -1.09
N ARG A 305 12.42 -3.65 -1.12
CA ARG A 305 11.37 -4.24 -1.98
C ARG A 305 9.98 -3.76 -1.59
N PHE A 306 9.71 -3.67 -0.29
CA PHE A 306 8.43 -3.16 0.19
C PHE A 306 8.26 -1.68 -0.13
N LEU A 307 9.34 -0.88 -0.03
CA LEU A 307 9.30 0.54 -0.36
C LEU A 307 8.98 0.76 -1.84
N VAL A 308 9.58 -0.06 -2.72
CA VAL A 308 9.26 -0.08 -4.15
C VAL A 308 7.78 -0.41 -4.36
N CYS A 309 7.25 -1.45 -3.72
CA CYS A 309 5.84 -1.82 -3.89
C CYS A 309 4.89 -0.78 -3.33
N GLN A 310 5.21 -0.18 -2.17
CA GLN A 310 4.44 0.90 -1.58
C GLN A 310 4.37 2.12 -2.49
N ALA A 311 5.50 2.51 -3.09
CA ALA A 311 5.53 3.62 -4.04
C ALA A 311 4.63 3.36 -5.26
N PHE A 312 4.62 2.11 -5.75
CA PHE A 312 3.84 1.75 -6.93
C PHE A 312 2.37 1.38 -6.66
N ASP A 313 1.94 1.19 -5.41
CA ASP A 313 0.62 0.64 -5.09
C ASP A 313 -0.55 1.35 -5.78
N GLU A 314 -0.56 2.69 -5.75
CA GLU A 314 -1.61 3.50 -6.39
C GLU A 314 -1.66 3.26 -7.90
N LEU A 315 -0.50 3.29 -8.54
CA LEU A 315 -0.37 3.05 -9.97
C LEU A 315 -0.74 1.61 -10.32
N ALA A 316 -0.20 0.65 -9.59
CA ALA A 316 -0.39 -0.78 -9.75
C ALA A 316 -1.85 -1.18 -9.60
N GLY A 317 -2.52 -0.71 -8.54
CA GLY A 317 -3.94 -0.97 -8.28
C GLY A 317 -4.82 -0.42 -9.41
N THR A 318 -4.58 0.83 -9.84
CA THR A 318 -5.31 1.44 -10.95
C THR A 318 -5.10 0.66 -12.25
N MET A 319 -3.86 0.25 -12.55
CA MET A 319 -3.53 -0.54 -13.75
C MET A 319 -4.20 -1.92 -13.76
N ALA A 320 -4.21 -2.62 -12.63
CA ALA A 320 -4.87 -3.92 -12.51
C ALA A 320 -6.40 -3.81 -12.64
N GLY A 321 -7.00 -2.77 -12.04
CA GLY A 321 -8.41 -2.47 -12.17
C GLY A 321 -8.82 -2.20 -13.63
N ASP A 322 -8.02 -1.42 -14.36
CA ASP A 322 -8.26 -1.13 -15.77
C ASP A 322 -8.12 -2.36 -16.67
N GLU A 323 -7.13 -3.23 -16.43
CA GLU A 323 -7.04 -4.50 -17.17
C GLU A 323 -8.24 -5.41 -16.88
N HIS A 324 -8.62 -5.57 -15.62
CA HIS A 324 -9.78 -6.38 -15.25
C HIS A 324 -11.07 -5.87 -15.89
N ALA A 325 -11.28 -4.56 -15.94
CA ALA A 325 -12.44 -3.97 -16.62
C ALA A 325 -12.51 -4.35 -18.11
N LEU A 326 -11.36 -4.54 -18.77
CA LEU A 326 -11.29 -4.91 -20.18
C LEU A 326 -11.53 -6.41 -20.43
N VAL A 327 -11.15 -7.27 -19.49
CA VAL A 327 -11.22 -8.74 -19.63
C VAL A 327 -12.31 -9.42 -18.82
N ALA A 328 -13.11 -8.67 -18.04
CA ALA A 328 -14.23 -9.22 -17.29
C ALA A 328 -15.16 -10.04 -18.21
N GLY A 329 -15.36 -11.32 -17.85
CA GLY A 329 -16.13 -12.29 -18.66
C GLY A 329 -15.46 -12.73 -19.97
N ARG A 330 -14.14 -12.54 -20.13
CA ARG A 330 -13.34 -12.91 -21.32
C ARG A 330 -12.05 -13.67 -20.89
N ASP A 331 -11.03 -13.68 -21.74
CA ASP A 331 -9.71 -14.30 -21.48
C ASP A 331 -8.96 -13.55 -20.35
N PRO A 332 -8.73 -14.20 -19.18
CA PRO A 332 -8.20 -13.55 -18.00
C PRO A 332 -6.67 -13.55 -17.91
N ARG A 333 -5.93 -14.06 -18.91
CA ARG A 333 -4.44 -14.12 -18.86
C ARG A 333 -3.77 -12.80 -18.49
N TYR A 334 -4.22 -11.70 -19.10
CA TYR A 334 -3.66 -10.37 -18.82
C TYR A 334 -4.02 -9.87 -17.42
N ALA A 335 -5.24 -10.15 -16.95
CA ALA A 335 -5.69 -9.84 -15.60
C ALA A 335 -4.84 -10.57 -14.56
N PHE A 336 -4.66 -11.87 -14.74
CA PHE A 336 -3.84 -12.71 -13.87
C PHE A 336 -2.40 -12.20 -13.80
N ARG A 337 -1.75 -11.97 -14.95
CA ARG A 337 -0.40 -11.41 -14.99
C ARG A 337 -0.31 -10.04 -14.30
N SER A 338 -1.32 -9.19 -14.47
CA SER A 338 -1.34 -7.86 -13.83
C SER A 338 -1.41 -7.94 -12.30
N ILE A 339 -2.20 -8.88 -11.75
CA ILE A 339 -2.29 -9.11 -10.31
C ILE A 339 -0.96 -9.63 -9.78
N GLU A 340 -0.41 -10.68 -10.40
CA GLU A 340 0.83 -11.31 -9.93
C GLU A 340 2.04 -10.36 -10.05
N ALA A 341 2.10 -9.51 -11.08
CA ALA A 341 3.17 -8.53 -11.26
C ALA A 341 3.19 -7.45 -10.16
N ASN A 342 2.02 -7.11 -9.62
CA ASN A 342 1.82 -6.10 -8.59
C ASN A 342 2.15 -6.58 -7.17
N LYS A 343 2.32 -7.89 -6.97
CA LYS A 343 2.73 -8.43 -5.67
C LYS A 343 4.20 -8.10 -5.37
N SER A 344 4.52 -8.05 -4.08
CA SER A 344 5.89 -7.77 -3.60
C SER A 344 6.88 -8.82 -4.07
N ARG A 345 6.45 -10.10 -4.06
CA ARG A 345 7.22 -11.28 -4.46
C ARG A 345 8.44 -11.56 -3.59
N ALA A 346 8.66 -10.87 -2.48
CA ALA A 346 9.85 -11.09 -1.64
C ALA A 346 9.90 -12.55 -1.13
N LEU A 347 8.77 -13.12 -0.69
CA LEU A 347 8.64 -14.53 -0.35
C LEU A 347 9.04 -15.44 -1.52
N LEU A 348 8.54 -15.17 -2.73
CA LEU A 348 8.84 -15.95 -3.92
C LEU A 348 10.33 -15.86 -4.29
N ASP A 349 10.91 -14.67 -4.20
CA ASP A 349 12.33 -14.41 -4.44
C ASP A 349 13.22 -15.16 -3.46
N GLU A 350 12.87 -15.15 -2.17
CA GLU A 350 13.57 -15.90 -1.12
C GLU A 350 13.48 -17.41 -1.37
N MET A 351 12.28 -17.91 -1.67
CA MET A 351 12.05 -19.34 -1.94
C MET A 351 12.80 -19.86 -3.17
N GLN A 352 13.07 -19.00 -4.16
CA GLN A 352 13.86 -19.35 -5.35
C GLN A 352 15.36 -19.09 -5.19
N GLY A 353 15.81 -18.67 -4.00
CA GLY A 353 17.23 -18.50 -3.69
C GLY A 353 17.85 -17.22 -4.26
N PHE A 354 17.03 -16.22 -4.58
CA PHE A 354 17.53 -14.90 -5.02
C PHE A 354 18.09 -14.07 -3.88
N ARG A 355 17.91 -14.48 -2.62
CA ARG A 355 18.45 -13.79 -1.44
C ARG A 355 19.71 -14.48 -0.92
N ARG A 356 20.79 -13.71 -0.77
CA ARG A 356 22.02 -14.13 -0.10
C ARG A 356 22.13 -13.50 1.28
N THR A 357 22.49 -14.30 2.28
CA THR A 357 22.76 -13.81 3.63
C THR A 357 24.16 -13.19 3.72
N ILE A 358 24.37 -12.33 4.71
CA ILE A 358 25.69 -11.79 5.04
C ILE A 358 26.45 -12.83 5.86
N GLU A 359 27.67 -13.18 5.45
CA GLU A 359 28.45 -14.26 6.08
C GLU A 359 28.97 -13.89 7.47
N ASP A 360 29.34 -12.63 7.69
CA ASP A 360 29.88 -12.20 8.97
C ASP A 360 28.76 -11.86 9.97
N ALA A 361 28.90 -12.36 11.19
CA ALA A 361 27.85 -12.25 12.20
C ALA A 361 27.52 -10.79 12.58
N ALA A 362 28.51 -9.89 12.55
CA ALA A 362 28.32 -8.49 12.91
C ALA A 362 27.54 -7.74 11.82
N GLY A 363 27.90 -7.93 10.55
CA GLY A 363 27.22 -7.39 9.38
C GLY A 363 25.81 -7.94 9.24
N ALA A 364 25.60 -9.24 9.49
CA ALA A 364 24.28 -9.84 9.54
C ALA A 364 23.41 -9.29 10.67
N ALA A 365 23.98 -9.08 11.87
CA ALA A 365 23.27 -8.45 12.99
C ALA A 365 22.91 -6.99 12.68
N GLN A 366 23.81 -6.23 12.07
CA GLN A 366 23.55 -4.85 11.64
C GLN A 366 22.46 -4.79 10.56
N ALA A 367 22.48 -5.69 9.58
CA ALA A 367 21.44 -5.77 8.56
C ALA A 367 20.08 -6.10 9.17
N ARG A 368 20.02 -7.09 10.08
CA ARG A 368 18.80 -7.41 10.82
C ARG A 368 18.27 -6.23 11.61
N ALA A 369 19.12 -5.54 12.38
CA ALA A 369 18.74 -4.34 13.11
C ALA A 369 18.24 -3.22 12.18
N GLY A 370 18.86 -3.06 11.01
CA GLY A 370 18.42 -2.10 9.99
C GLY A 370 17.08 -2.46 9.35
N GLU A 371 16.85 -3.74 9.02
CA GLU A 371 15.55 -4.24 8.53
C GLU A 371 14.47 -4.04 9.59
N THR A 372 14.71 -4.45 10.85
CA THR A 372 13.80 -4.20 11.97
C THR A 372 13.50 -2.71 12.08
N LEU A 373 14.50 -1.82 12.10
CA LEU A 373 14.25 -0.38 12.22
C LEU A 373 13.48 0.23 11.03
N ALA A 374 13.66 -0.33 9.83
CA ALA A 374 12.98 0.11 8.61
C ALA A 374 11.57 -0.49 8.48
N LEU A 375 11.31 -1.65 9.08
CA LEU A 375 10.02 -2.35 9.09
C LEU A 375 9.27 -2.19 10.41
N HIS A 376 9.87 -1.53 11.40
CA HIS A 376 9.33 -1.40 12.75
C HIS A 376 8.07 -0.54 12.74
N LEU A 377 7.08 -1.00 13.50
CA LEU A 377 5.79 -0.37 13.61
C LEU A 377 5.57 -0.03 15.09
N PRO A 378 5.57 1.25 15.47
CA PRO A 378 5.21 1.63 16.83
C PRO A 378 3.78 1.18 17.10
N HIS A 379 3.52 0.54 18.24
CA HIS A 379 2.15 0.33 18.69
C HIS A 379 1.48 1.71 18.84
N PRO A 380 0.27 1.94 18.29
CA PRO A 380 -0.40 3.21 18.49
C PRO A 380 -0.65 3.41 20.00
N HIS A 381 -0.27 4.58 20.53
CA HIS A 381 -0.61 4.99 21.88
C HIS A 381 -2.08 5.42 21.91
N LEU A 382 -2.98 4.44 21.91
CA LEU A 382 -4.40 4.70 22.11
C LEU A 382 -4.60 4.84 23.62
N THR A 383 -5.18 5.96 24.07
CA THR A 383 -5.41 6.17 25.50
C THR A 383 -6.66 5.40 25.94
N ASP A 384 -6.68 4.88 27.18
CA ASP A 384 -7.81 4.14 27.77
C ASP A 384 -9.16 4.91 27.71
N GLU A 385 -9.12 6.24 27.50
CA GLU A 385 -10.32 7.07 27.36
C GLU A 385 -10.91 7.08 25.94
N ASP A 386 -10.16 6.65 24.91
CA ASP A 386 -10.57 6.75 23.49
C ASP A 386 -11.33 5.51 22.97
N ILE A 387 -11.24 4.34 23.62
CA ILE A 387 -11.75 3.09 23.03
C ILE A 387 -12.33 2.14 24.08
N GLY A 388 -13.58 1.73 23.88
CA GLY A 388 -14.32 0.87 24.80
C GLY A 388 -14.03 -0.64 24.74
N ASP A 389 -13.10 -1.10 23.88
CA ASP A 389 -12.75 -2.53 23.77
C ASP A 389 -11.33 -2.74 23.17
N GLU A 390 -10.37 -3.21 23.97
CA GLU A 390 -8.99 -3.54 23.53
C GLU A 390 -8.98 -4.61 22.41
N ALA A 391 -9.93 -5.54 22.42
CA ALA A 391 -10.04 -6.61 21.44
C ALA A 391 -10.37 -6.10 20.02
N LEU A 392 -11.21 -5.06 19.91
CA LEU A 392 -11.55 -4.45 18.63
C LEU A 392 -10.34 -3.78 17.98
N VAL A 393 -9.49 -3.16 18.80
CA VAL A 393 -8.25 -2.51 18.35
C VAL A 393 -7.25 -3.54 17.82
N ALA A 394 -7.02 -4.62 18.57
CA ALA A 394 -6.11 -5.68 18.16
C ALA A 394 -6.52 -6.29 16.80
N GLU A 395 -7.81 -6.61 16.63
CA GLU A 395 -8.33 -7.12 15.35
C GLU A 395 -8.23 -6.09 14.22
N ALA A 396 -8.55 -4.82 14.50
CA ALA A 396 -8.44 -3.74 13.53
C ALA A 396 -6.98 -3.53 13.06
N LEU A 397 -6.01 -3.63 13.98
CA LEU A 397 -4.59 -3.58 13.64
C LEU A 397 -4.18 -4.78 12.79
N LEU A 398 -4.67 -5.97 13.12
CA LEU A 398 -4.40 -7.19 12.35
C LEU A 398 -4.90 -7.09 10.89
N ALA A 399 -6.09 -6.51 10.68
CA ALA A 399 -6.65 -6.25 9.35
C ALA A 399 -6.01 -5.06 8.62
N SER A 400 -5.15 -4.30 9.29
CA SER A 400 -4.50 -3.14 8.70
C SER A 400 -3.18 -3.54 8.02
N ARG A 401 -3.00 -3.02 6.80
CA ARG A 401 -1.80 -3.22 5.99
C ARG A 401 -0.60 -2.52 6.64
N LEU A 402 0.52 -3.23 6.72
CA LEU A 402 1.76 -2.68 7.24
C LEU A 402 2.43 -1.72 6.26
N PRO A 403 2.75 -0.46 6.65
CA PRO A 403 3.61 0.40 5.85
C PRO A 403 5.09 -0.02 5.97
N VAL A 404 5.94 0.43 5.04
CA VAL A 404 7.39 0.51 5.29
C VAL A 404 7.64 1.69 6.20
N GLY A 405 8.31 1.44 7.32
CA GLY A 405 8.64 2.44 8.30
C GLY A 405 7.51 2.70 9.28
N GLY A 406 7.90 2.98 10.52
CA GLY A 406 6.98 3.28 11.59
C GLY A 406 6.26 4.60 11.44
N LEU A 407 5.16 4.69 12.16
CA LEU A 407 4.19 5.79 12.28
C LEU A 407 4.79 7.15 12.69
N GLY A 408 5.97 7.14 13.33
CA GLY A 408 6.71 8.35 13.70
C GLY A 408 7.75 8.82 12.68
N ALA A 409 7.96 8.11 11.57
CA ALA A 409 9.01 8.42 10.61
C ALA A 409 8.47 9.19 9.40
N LEU A 410 9.07 10.35 9.09
CA LEU A 410 8.78 11.07 7.85
C LEU A 410 9.23 10.24 6.63
N PRO A 411 8.60 10.38 5.44
CA PRO A 411 8.99 9.65 4.23
C PRO A 411 10.49 9.77 3.88
N GLU A 412 11.10 10.93 4.14
CA GLU A 412 12.54 11.16 3.95
C GLU A 412 13.41 10.31 4.90
N GLU A 413 12.95 10.09 6.14
CA GLU A 413 13.66 9.27 7.10
C GLU A 413 13.61 7.79 6.72
N ILE A 414 12.45 7.31 6.29
CA ILE A 414 12.28 5.93 5.81
C ILE A 414 13.19 5.70 4.60
N SER A 415 13.14 6.60 3.62
CA SER A 415 13.98 6.54 2.43
C SER A 415 15.47 6.51 2.78
N ARG A 416 15.89 7.30 3.78
CA ARG A 416 17.29 7.33 4.25
C ARG A 416 17.70 6.00 4.91
N ARG A 417 16.87 5.46 5.80
CA ARG A 417 17.12 4.18 6.48
C ARG A 417 17.22 3.03 5.48
N VAL A 418 16.30 2.97 4.52
CA VAL A 418 16.35 2.00 3.44
C VAL A 418 17.62 2.19 2.60
N ALA A 419 17.98 3.41 2.21
CA ALA A 419 19.22 3.67 1.46
C ALA A 419 20.51 3.32 2.23
N GLU A 420 20.51 3.43 3.56
CA GLU A 420 21.61 2.93 4.41
C GLU A 420 21.69 1.41 4.39
N LEU A 421 20.54 0.73 4.48
CA LEU A 421 20.44 -0.72 4.44
C LEU A 421 20.83 -1.30 3.07
N GLU A 422 20.39 -0.67 1.98
CA GLU A 422 20.76 -1.03 0.61
C GLU A 422 22.28 -0.96 0.40
N ARG A 423 22.91 0.13 0.85
CA ARG A 423 24.38 0.28 0.82
C ARG A 423 25.08 -0.78 1.67
N HIS A 424 24.51 -1.12 2.83
CA HIS A 424 25.08 -2.16 3.69
C HIS A 424 25.07 -3.53 3.00
N TYR A 425 23.94 -3.94 2.40
CA TYR A 425 23.88 -5.19 1.63
C TYR A 425 24.80 -5.17 0.39
N GLU A 426 24.89 -4.03 -0.30
CA GLU A 426 25.77 -3.86 -1.45
C GLU A 426 27.24 -4.07 -1.07
N GLN A 427 27.71 -3.46 0.03
CA GLN A 427 29.09 -3.59 0.52
C GLN A 427 29.48 -5.03 0.83
N HIS A 428 28.52 -5.84 1.27
CA HIS A 428 28.73 -7.26 1.60
C HIS A 428 28.48 -8.19 0.40
N GLY A 429 28.08 -7.66 -0.76
CA GLY A 429 27.71 -8.48 -1.91
C GLY A 429 26.55 -9.45 -1.60
N ALA A 430 25.66 -9.05 -0.69
CA ALA A 430 24.58 -9.86 -0.14
C ALA A 430 23.21 -9.22 -0.44
N GLY A 431 22.16 -9.73 0.21
CA GLY A 431 20.78 -9.33 -0.01
C GLY A 431 20.17 -10.01 -1.23
N PHE A 432 19.06 -9.47 -1.73
CA PHE A 432 18.46 -9.95 -2.96
C PHE A 432 19.30 -9.60 -4.19
N GLN A 433 19.40 -10.56 -5.11
CA GLN A 433 20.18 -10.47 -6.34
C GLN A 433 19.34 -10.97 -7.51
N GLY A 434 18.47 -10.10 -8.03
CA GLY A 434 17.51 -10.43 -9.08
C GLY A 434 16.08 -10.54 -8.55
N THR A 435 15.20 -11.08 -9.39
CA THR A 435 13.79 -11.33 -9.09
C THR A 435 13.36 -12.66 -9.70
N ALA A 436 12.48 -13.36 -9.01
CA ALA A 436 11.74 -14.49 -9.52
C ALA A 436 10.71 -14.02 -10.55
N GLY A 437 10.57 -14.82 -11.62
CA GLY A 437 9.45 -14.69 -12.54
C GLY A 437 8.15 -15.06 -11.85
N THR A 438 7.07 -14.38 -12.20
CA THR A 438 5.71 -14.80 -11.85
C THR A 438 5.32 -16.04 -12.64
N ALA A 439 4.43 -16.87 -12.10
CA ALA A 439 3.78 -17.90 -12.89
C ALA A 439 2.94 -17.24 -14.00
N ASP A 440 2.90 -17.86 -15.18
CA ASP A 440 1.91 -17.56 -16.19
C ASP A 440 0.63 -18.35 -15.91
N LEU A 441 -0.52 -17.84 -16.37
CA LEU A 441 -1.80 -18.50 -16.13
C LEU A 441 -1.84 -19.92 -16.72
N ASP A 442 -1.22 -20.12 -17.89
CA ASP A 442 -1.18 -21.43 -18.54
C ASP A 442 -0.35 -22.45 -17.72
N ASP A 443 0.75 -22.01 -17.09
CA ASP A 443 1.53 -22.85 -16.16
C ASP A 443 0.71 -23.26 -14.94
N VAL A 444 -0.11 -22.34 -14.40
CA VAL A 444 -1.00 -22.64 -13.27
C VAL A 444 -2.08 -23.64 -13.67
N ILE A 445 -2.68 -23.48 -14.85
CA ILE A 445 -3.69 -24.40 -15.40
C ILE A 445 -3.09 -25.80 -15.56
N GLU A 446 -1.88 -25.91 -16.11
CA GLU A 446 -1.19 -27.19 -16.31
C GLU A 446 -0.84 -27.88 -14.98
N ALA A 447 -0.44 -27.10 -13.96
CA ALA A 447 -0.05 -27.62 -12.65
C ALA A 447 -1.22 -28.08 -11.78
N LEU A 448 -2.46 -27.61 -12.02
CA LEU A 448 -3.65 -28.05 -11.26
C LEU A 448 -3.94 -29.52 -11.50
N ALA A 449 -4.40 -30.26 -10.48
CA ALA A 449 -4.93 -31.62 -10.64
C ALA A 449 -6.42 -31.62 -11.06
N GLU A 450 -6.92 -32.77 -11.51
CA GLU A 450 -8.37 -32.93 -11.75
C GLU A 450 -9.14 -32.75 -10.44
N GLY A 451 -10.21 -31.94 -10.48
CA GLY A 451 -10.97 -31.60 -9.27
C GLY A 451 -10.30 -30.53 -8.38
N GLU A 452 -9.27 -29.83 -8.88
CA GLU A 452 -8.70 -28.65 -8.22
C GLU A 452 -9.07 -27.36 -8.95
N ALA A 453 -9.17 -26.26 -8.20
CA ALA A 453 -9.31 -24.92 -8.74
C ALA A 453 -8.61 -23.89 -7.84
N ILE A 454 -8.26 -22.73 -8.41
CA ILE A 454 -7.75 -21.56 -7.69
C ILE A 454 -8.76 -20.42 -7.81
N VAL A 455 -9.00 -19.73 -6.70
CA VAL A 455 -9.73 -18.46 -6.67
C VAL A 455 -8.77 -17.42 -6.12
N GLU A 456 -8.34 -16.50 -6.97
CA GLU A 456 -7.46 -15.41 -6.62
C GLU A 456 -8.24 -14.11 -6.46
N PHE A 457 -8.00 -13.42 -5.34
CA PHE A 457 -8.56 -12.12 -5.04
C PHE A 457 -7.46 -11.06 -5.15
N HIS A 458 -7.84 -9.88 -5.62
CA HIS A 458 -7.02 -8.69 -5.51
C HIS A 458 -7.91 -7.51 -5.15
N VAL A 459 -7.49 -6.78 -4.13
CA VAL A 459 -8.15 -5.57 -3.68
C VAL A 459 -7.30 -4.39 -4.16
N PRO A 460 -7.70 -3.66 -5.21
CA PRO A 460 -6.93 -2.54 -5.73
C PRO A 460 -6.67 -1.51 -4.63
N HIS A 461 -5.48 -0.92 -4.66
CA HIS A 461 -5.18 0.18 -3.74
C HIS A 461 -6.06 1.40 -4.05
N ASP A 462 -6.73 1.91 -3.03
CA ASP A 462 -7.43 3.19 -3.06
C ASP A 462 -7.13 3.93 -1.74
N PRO A 463 -6.73 5.21 -1.82
CA PRO A 463 -6.32 6.00 -0.66
C PRO A 463 -7.51 6.40 0.24
N CYS A 464 -8.73 6.41 -0.28
CA CYS A 464 -9.95 6.81 0.41
C CYS A 464 -10.77 5.61 0.88
N ASP A 465 -10.93 4.58 0.07
CA ASP A 465 -11.66 3.35 0.44
C ASP A 465 -10.89 2.10 -0.01
N PRO A 466 -10.23 1.38 0.91
CA PRO A 466 -9.43 0.22 0.53
C PRO A 466 -10.22 -0.92 -0.11
N ALA A 467 -11.56 -0.92 -0.18
CA ALA A 467 -12.35 -2.03 -0.71
C ALA A 467 -13.60 -1.60 -1.52
N GLU A 468 -13.51 -0.63 -2.43
CA GLU A 468 -14.64 -0.30 -3.32
C GLU A 468 -15.00 -1.47 -4.27
N THR A 469 -13.98 -2.20 -4.73
CA THR A 469 -14.09 -3.28 -5.71
C THR A 469 -13.12 -4.41 -5.37
N ILE A 470 -13.56 -5.66 -5.50
CA ILE A 470 -12.68 -6.85 -5.49
C ILE A 470 -12.54 -7.37 -6.91
N LEU A 471 -11.30 -7.59 -7.35
CA LEU A 471 -10.98 -8.30 -8.57
C LEU A 471 -10.84 -9.79 -8.25
N VAL A 472 -11.53 -10.65 -8.99
CA VAL A 472 -11.54 -12.10 -8.75
C VAL A 472 -11.13 -12.84 -10.01
N THR A 473 -10.10 -13.68 -9.92
CA THR A 473 -9.70 -14.60 -11.00
C THR A 473 -9.93 -16.03 -10.54
N PHE A 474 -10.81 -16.75 -11.24
CA PHE A 474 -11.07 -18.17 -11.05
C PHE A 474 -10.31 -18.98 -12.11
N VAL A 475 -9.59 -20.01 -11.69
CA VAL A 475 -8.77 -20.86 -12.54
C VAL A 475 -9.05 -22.33 -12.23
N SER A 476 -9.29 -23.12 -13.28
CA SER A 476 -9.38 -24.58 -13.24
C SER A 476 -8.78 -25.14 -14.53
N ARG A 477 -8.61 -26.46 -14.62
CA ARG A 477 -8.13 -27.11 -15.87
C ARG A 477 -8.98 -26.76 -17.10
N ASP A 478 -10.29 -26.68 -16.91
CA ASP A 478 -11.25 -26.60 -18.02
C ASP A 478 -11.84 -25.20 -18.22
N SER A 479 -11.64 -24.30 -17.26
CA SER A 479 -12.29 -22.99 -17.24
C SER A 479 -11.45 -21.97 -16.51
N CYS A 480 -11.42 -20.75 -17.05
CA CYS A 480 -10.84 -19.60 -16.39
C CYS A 480 -11.73 -18.38 -16.58
N LEU A 481 -11.88 -17.56 -15.54
CA LEU A 481 -12.81 -16.45 -15.49
C LEU A 481 -12.22 -15.31 -14.67
N ALA A 482 -12.30 -14.08 -15.18
CA ALA A 482 -12.06 -12.87 -14.39
C ALA A 482 -13.39 -12.11 -14.16
N LEU A 483 -13.61 -11.71 -12.92
CA LEU A 483 -14.74 -10.91 -12.47
C LEU A 483 -14.27 -9.64 -11.77
N ARG A 484 -15.10 -8.60 -11.86
CA ARG A 484 -14.99 -7.39 -11.07
C ARG A 484 -16.22 -7.31 -10.18
N VAL A 485 -16.03 -7.37 -8.87
CA VAL A 485 -17.10 -7.40 -7.86
C VAL A 485 -17.16 -6.04 -7.17
N PRO A 486 -18.16 -5.20 -7.47
CA PRO A 486 -18.36 -3.95 -6.73
C PRO A 486 -18.90 -4.26 -5.33
N ILE A 487 -18.33 -3.62 -4.31
CA ILE A 487 -18.79 -3.72 -2.91
C ILE A 487 -19.73 -2.56 -2.59
N LEU A 488 -19.32 -1.33 -2.91
CA LEU A 488 -20.14 -0.12 -2.76
C LEU A 488 -21.14 0.00 -3.93
N GLY A 489 -22.20 -0.79 -3.87
CA GLY A 489 -23.29 -0.76 -4.85
C GLY A 489 -24.65 -1.16 -4.27
N ASP A 490 -24.75 -1.33 -2.95
CA ASP A 490 -26.04 -1.51 -2.28
C ASP A 490 -26.60 -0.13 -1.89
N PRO A 491 -27.66 0.37 -2.57
CA PRO A 491 -28.25 1.67 -2.28
C PRO A 491 -28.86 1.78 -0.87
N ASP A 492 -28.97 0.67 -0.13
CA ASP A 492 -29.44 0.64 1.26
C ASP A 492 -28.29 0.72 2.29
N ALA A 493 -27.02 0.71 1.86
CA ALA A 493 -25.88 0.92 2.76
C ALA A 493 -25.71 2.42 3.01
N ASP A 494 -26.23 2.90 4.15
CA ASP A 494 -26.02 4.27 4.63
C ASP A 494 -24.54 4.66 4.48
N SER A 495 -24.31 5.80 3.85
CA SER A 495 -23.01 6.40 3.58
C SER A 495 -22.25 6.71 4.87
N ALA A 496 -21.63 5.70 5.48
CA ALA A 496 -20.54 5.91 6.40
C ALA A 496 -19.36 6.43 5.56
N ILE A 497 -18.77 7.54 5.99
CA ILE A 497 -17.52 8.05 5.41
C ILE A 497 -16.48 6.94 5.61
N THR A 498 -16.23 6.14 4.57
CA THR A 498 -15.12 5.21 4.52
C THR A 498 -13.87 6.02 4.25
N GLY A 499 -12.88 5.85 5.13
CA GLY A 499 -11.67 6.64 5.10
C GLY A 499 -10.60 5.96 5.92
N ARG A 500 -9.39 5.84 5.37
CA ARG A 500 -8.21 5.62 6.20
C ARG A 500 -8.06 6.84 7.11
N LEU A 501 -8.49 6.74 8.37
CA LEU A 501 -8.29 7.81 9.35
C LEU A 501 -6.79 7.87 9.66
N GLN A 502 -6.14 8.95 9.21
CA GLN A 502 -4.75 9.23 9.55
C GLN A 502 -4.64 10.72 9.89
N GLY A 503 -4.64 11.04 11.18
CA GLY A 503 -4.56 12.42 11.69
C GLY A 503 -3.25 12.73 12.42
N ASP A 504 -2.55 11.72 12.90
CA ASP A 504 -1.48 11.84 13.91
C ASP A 504 -0.24 10.98 13.63
N GLY A 505 -0.21 10.31 12.47
CA GLY A 505 0.83 9.37 12.11
C GLY A 505 0.51 7.92 12.45
N SER A 506 -0.62 7.58 13.10
CA SER A 506 -1.00 6.19 13.44
C SER A 506 -1.22 5.25 12.24
N GLN A 507 -1.21 3.91 12.46
CA GLN A 507 -1.49 2.92 11.40
C GLN A 507 -2.86 3.26 10.81
N PRO A 508 -2.99 3.42 9.48
CA PRO A 508 -4.29 3.64 8.89
C PRO A 508 -5.14 2.40 9.15
N ILE A 509 -6.08 2.51 10.07
CA ILE A 509 -7.04 1.45 10.35
C ILE A 509 -7.96 1.33 9.13
N ASP A 510 -8.08 0.11 8.61
CA ASP A 510 -9.08 -0.17 7.59
C ASP A 510 -10.49 -0.06 8.21
N SER A 511 -11.15 1.05 7.90
CA SER A 511 -12.52 1.35 8.32
C SER A 511 -13.54 1.16 7.19
N SER A 512 -13.15 0.54 6.07
CA SER A 512 -14.07 0.26 4.98
C SER A 512 -15.24 -0.60 5.47
N ALA A 513 -16.40 -0.47 4.82
CA ALA A 513 -17.57 -1.28 5.18
C ALA A 513 -17.26 -2.79 5.08
N PHE A 514 -16.44 -3.17 4.10
CA PHE A 514 -16.06 -4.55 3.89
C PHE A 514 -14.97 -5.03 4.86
N GLY A 515 -13.97 -4.19 5.17
CA GLY A 515 -13.00 -4.45 6.24
C GLY A 515 -13.70 -4.62 7.59
N SER A 516 -14.64 -3.74 7.91
CA SER A 516 -15.49 -3.82 9.12
C SER A 516 -16.31 -5.11 9.17
N LEU A 517 -16.80 -5.58 8.02
CA LEU A 517 -17.52 -6.85 7.93
C LEU A 517 -16.62 -8.06 8.20
N VAL A 518 -15.38 -8.05 7.72
CA VAL A 518 -14.38 -9.10 8.02
C VAL A 518 -14.02 -9.09 9.51
N LEU A 519 -13.74 -7.92 10.06
CA LEU A 519 -13.44 -7.73 11.48
C LEU A 519 -14.60 -8.18 12.38
N GLY A 520 -15.82 -7.72 12.09
CA GLY A 520 -17.01 -8.12 12.82
C GLY A 520 -17.24 -9.63 12.79
N ALA A 521 -17.07 -10.27 11.63
CA ALA A 521 -17.17 -11.73 11.54
C ALA A 521 -16.16 -12.44 12.45
N ARG A 522 -14.92 -11.96 12.53
CA ARG A 522 -13.89 -12.56 13.37
C ARG A 522 -14.18 -12.39 14.85
N ILE A 523 -14.56 -11.18 15.27
CA ILE A 523 -14.92 -10.87 16.67
C ILE A 523 -16.11 -11.73 17.11
N ASP A 524 -17.14 -11.84 16.26
CA ASP A 524 -18.32 -12.67 16.54
C ASP A 524 -17.97 -14.15 16.67
N ILE A 525 -17.06 -14.66 15.82
CA ILE A 525 -16.60 -16.05 15.91
C ILE A 525 -15.84 -16.26 17.23
N GLN A 526 -14.85 -15.42 17.54
CA GLN A 526 -14.01 -15.56 18.73
C GLN A 526 -14.82 -15.46 20.03
N SER A 527 -15.81 -14.57 20.07
CA SER A 527 -16.71 -14.41 21.21
C SER A 527 -17.73 -15.54 21.35
N GLY A 528 -17.84 -16.45 20.36
CA GLY A 528 -18.80 -17.54 20.34
C GLY A 528 -20.23 -17.12 19.95
N ASP A 529 -20.43 -15.91 19.41
CA ASP A 529 -21.73 -15.51 18.84
C ASP A 529 -21.91 -16.06 17.42
N ASP A 530 -22.16 -17.37 17.36
CA ASP A 530 -22.39 -18.13 16.13
C ASP A 530 -23.52 -17.53 15.27
N ARG A 531 -24.50 -16.84 15.88
CA ARG A 531 -25.63 -16.24 15.16
C ARG A 531 -25.22 -14.97 14.44
N SER A 532 -24.51 -14.07 15.13
CA SER A 532 -23.99 -12.85 14.52
C SER A 532 -22.93 -13.19 13.48
N ALA A 533 -22.01 -14.11 13.81
CA ALA A 533 -21.00 -14.63 12.89
C ALA A 533 -21.62 -15.15 11.58
N ARG A 534 -22.66 -15.98 11.65
CA ARG A 534 -23.36 -16.50 10.45
C ARG A 534 -23.97 -15.40 9.58
N THR A 535 -24.38 -14.29 10.18
CA THR A 535 -24.93 -13.14 9.43
C THR A 535 -23.83 -12.45 8.64
N ALA A 536 -22.68 -12.18 9.28
CA ALA A 536 -21.52 -11.60 8.62
C ALA A 536 -20.93 -12.54 7.55
N LEU A 537 -20.76 -13.83 7.87
CA LEU A 537 -20.25 -14.85 6.95
C LEU A 537 -21.14 -15.06 5.72
N ARG A 538 -22.46 -14.82 5.82
CA ARG A 538 -23.37 -14.87 4.67
C ARG A 538 -23.19 -13.66 3.75
N GLN A 539 -22.94 -12.48 4.32
CA GLN A 539 -22.63 -11.29 3.52
C GLN A 539 -21.28 -11.46 2.81
N LEU A 540 -20.24 -11.93 3.52
CA LEU A 540 -18.94 -12.25 2.92
C LEU A 540 -19.07 -13.30 1.82
N HIS A 541 -19.86 -14.36 2.04
CA HIS A 541 -20.12 -15.36 1.01
C HIS A 541 -20.77 -14.75 -0.24
N ARG A 542 -21.74 -13.84 -0.10
CA ARG A 542 -22.38 -13.15 -1.24
C ARG A 542 -21.33 -12.46 -2.11
N PHE A 543 -20.43 -11.70 -1.52
CA PHE A 543 -19.41 -10.95 -2.27
C PHE A 543 -18.31 -11.85 -2.84
N LEU A 544 -17.81 -12.83 -2.07
CA LEU A 544 -16.62 -13.60 -2.45
C LEU A 544 -16.94 -14.84 -3.31
N ILE A 545 -18.08 -15.49 -3.06
CA ILE A 545 -18.46 -16.76 -3.68
C ILE A 545 -19.73 -16.63 -4.54
N GLY A 546 -20.65 -15.74 -4.15
CA GLY A 546 -21.91 -15.51 -4.85
C GLY A 546 -21.71 -15.09 -6.30
N GLU A 547 -20.81 -14.15 -6.56
CA GLU A 547 -20.55 -13.65 -7.93
C GLU A 547 -19.92 -14.71 -8.84
N LEU A 548 -19.04 -15.56 -8.30
CA LEU A 548 -18.52 -16.73 -9.03
C LEU A 548 -19.65 -17.70 -9.38
N THR A 549 -20.56 -17.95 -8.44
CA THR A 549 -21.71 -18.83 -8.64
C THR A 549 -22.67 -18.27 -9.69
N ASN A 550 -22.94 -16.97 -9.66
CA ASN A 550 -23.76 -16.26 -10.65
C ASN A 550 -23.15 -16.32 -12.05
N ALA A 551 -21.81 -16.29 -12.15
CA ALA A 551 -21.08 -16.47 -13.39
C ALA A 551 -20.98 -17.94 -13.87
N GLY A 552 -21.61 -18.88 -13.15
CA GLY A 552 -21.72 -20.29 -13.55
C GLY A 552 -20.70 -21.23 -12.93
N VAL A 553 -19.81 -20.74 -12.05
CA VAL A 553 -18.84 -21.58 -11.34
C VAL A 553 -19.56 -22.40 -10.27
N LYS A 554 -19.35 -23.72 -10.28
CA LYS A 554 -19.89 -24.64 -9.27
C LYS A 554 -18.77 -25.18 -8.40
N LEU A 555 -18.46 -24.51 -7.30
CA LEU A 555 -17.33 -24.90 -6.43
C LEU A 555 -17.45 -26.33 -5.89
N ARG A 556 -18.67 -26.81 -5.62
CA ARG A 556 -18.95 -28.20 -5.21
C ARG A 556 -18.55 -29.28 -6.23
N SER A 557 -18.22 -28.91 -7.46
CA SER A 557 -17.71 -29.84 -8.47
C SER A 557 -16.21 -30.15 -8.28
N TYR A 558 -15.54 -29.40 -7.42
CA TYR A 558 -14.12 -29.55 -7.11
C TYR A 558 -13.95 -30.29 -5.79
N ARG A 559 -12.87 -31.07 -5.67
CA ARG A 559 -12.44 -31.74 -4.45
C ARG A 559 -11.75 -30.75 -3.51
N THR A 560 -10.91 -29.88 -4.07
CA THR A 560 -10.12 -28.89 -3.33
C THR A 560 -10.12 -27.56 -4.09
N VAL A 561 -10.30 -26.45 -3.37
CA VAL A 561 -10.17 -25.09 -3.92
C VAL A 561 -9.09 -24.36 -3.12
N PHE A 562 -8.11 -23.82 -3.85
CA PHE A 562 -7.07 -22.95 -3.32
C PHE A 562 -7.56 -21.50 -3.41
N PHE A 563 -7.62 -20.81 -2.28
CA PHE A 563 -7.88 -19.38 -2.23
C PHE A 563 -6.55 -18.64 -2.16
N VAL A 564 -6.38 -17.62 -3.00
CA VAL A 564 -5.27 -16.67 -2.92
C VAL A 564 -5.87 -15.34 -2.44
N PRO A 565 -5.89 -15.07 -1.13
CA PRO A 565 -6.43 -13.85 -0.57
C PRO A 565 -5.49 -12.66 -0.86
N HIS A 566 -5.99 -11.45 -0.65
CA HIS A 566 -5.21 -10.22 -0.74
C HIS A 566 -5.61 -9.23 0.35
N GLY A 567 -4.63 -8.67 1.06
CA GLY A 567 -4.85 -7.75 2.17
C GLY A 567 -5.62 -8.40 3.33
N PHE A 568 -6.59 -7.69 3.88
CA PHE A 568 -7.40 -8.18 5.02
C PHE A 568 -8.20 -9.46 4.70
N LEU A 569 -8.31 -9.87 3.43
CA LEU A 569 -8.92 -11.15 3.04
C LEU A 569 -8.15 -12.36 3.58
N HIS A 570 -6.87 -12.22 3.91
CA HIS A 570 -6.07 -13.29 4.56
C HIS A 570 -6.69 -13.74 5.89
N LEU A 571 -7.44 -12.87 6.55
CA LEU A 571 -8.07 -13.13 7.84
C LEU A 571 -9.42 -13.85 7.75
N ILE A 572 -9.93 -14.09 6.54
CA ILE A 572 -11.24 -14.70 6.32
C ILE A 572 -11.18 -16.22 6.53
N PRO A 573 -12.02 -16.79 7.41
CA PRO A 573 -12.18 -18.23 7.50
C PRO A 573 -13.03 -18.74 6.33
N PHE A 574 -12.42 -18.91 5.15
CA PHE A 574 -13.13 -19.32 3.92
C PHE A 574 -13.99 -20.58 4.12
N ALA A 575 -13.52 -21.54 4.94
CA ALA A 575 -14.26 -22.74 5.31
C ALA A 575 -15.64 -22.45 5.96
N ALA A 576 -15.74 -21.34 6.70
CA ALA A 576 -16.95 -20.91 7.40
C ALA A 576 -17.84 -19.95 6.59
N LEU A 577 -17.48 -19.60 5.36
CA LEU A 577 -18.38 -18.83 4.50
C LEU A 577 -19.70 -19.58 4.33
N CYS A 578 -20.82 -18.90 4.58
CA CYS A 578 -22.14 -19.51 4.71
C CYS A 578 -23.02 -19.13 3.51
N GLY A 579 -23.43 -20.14 2.75
CA GLY A 579 -24.30 -19.98 1.59
C GLY A 579 -25.73 -19.54 1.94
N PRO A 580 -26.52 -19.13 0.95
CA PRO A 580 -27.93 -18.76 1.14
C PRO A 580 -28.81 -19.94 1.59
N ASP A 581 -28.38 -21.17 1.33
CA ASP A 581 -29.02 -22.41 1.79
C ASP A 581 -28.64 -22.79 3.23
N GLY A 582 -27.78 -21.99 3.88
CA GLY A 582 -27.31 -22.18 5.25
C GLY A 582 -26.16 -23.16 5.39
N ARG A 583 -25.62 -23.69 4.29
CA ARG A 583 -24.47 -24.60 4.30
C ARG A 583 -23.17 -23.82 4.32
N PHE A 584 -22.18 -24.35 5.02
CA PHE A 584 -20.83 -23.82 5.02
C PHE A 584 -20.03 -24.30 3.82
N LEU A 585 -19.10 -23.48 3.32
CA LEU A 585 -18.28 -23.82 2.16
C LEU A 585 -17.48 -25.12 2.36
N ILE A 586 -17.02 -25.39 3.59
CA ILE A 586 -16.31 -26.63 3.93
C ILE A 586 -17.15 -27.89 3.68
N GLU A 587 -18.48 -27.78 3.68
CA GLU A 587 -19.37 -28.91 3.35
C GLU A 587 -19.32 -29.25 1.87
N ASP A 588 -19.00 -28.30 1.01
CA ASP A 588 -18.96 -28.49 -0.44
C ASP A 588 -17.57 -28.84 -0.95
N VAL A 589 -16.51 -28.28 -0.38
CA VAL A 589 -15.14 -28.44 -0.89
C VAL A 589 -14.08 -28.34 0.20
N ALA A 590 -12.91 -28.97 0.02
CA ALA A 590 -11.77 -28.71 0.88
C ALA A 590 -11.14 -27.35 0.55
N VAL A 591 -10.80 -26.59 1.58
CA VAL A 591 -10.32 -25.21 1.49
C VAL A 591 -8.84 -25.18 1.84
N VAL A 592 -8.03 -24.58 0.97
CA VAL A 592 -6.59 -24.35 1.19
C VAL A 592 -6.30 -22.89 0.83
N GLN A 593 -5.42 -22.22 1.56
CA GLN A 593 -4.94 -20.90 1.19
C GLN A 593 -3.57 -20.99 0.50
N ALA A 594 -3.24 -20.02 -0.33
CA ALA A 594 -1.89 -19.81 -0.84
C ALA A 594 -1.56 -18.32 -0.84
N PRO A 595 -0.31 -17.93 -0.50
CA PRO A 595 0.06 -16.51 -0.51
C PRO A 595 -0.04 -15.84 -1.89
N SER A 596 0.29 -16.59 -2.94
CA SER A 596 0.11 -16.18 -4.34
C SER A 596 -0.01 -17.40 -5.23
N ALA A 597 -0.54 -17.21 -6.45
CA ALA A 597 -0.58 -18.27 -7.44
C ALA A 597 0.83 -18.72 -7.85
N SER A 598 1.80 -17.79 -7.93
CA SER A 598 3.21 -18.09 -8.19
C SER A 598 3.86 -18.92 -7.08
N VAL A 599 3.60 -18.59 -5.80
CA VAL A 599 4.10 -19.38 -4.66
C VAL A 599 3.47 -20.76 -4.66
N TRP A 600 2.16 -20.86 -4.91
CA TRP A 600 1.47 -22.16 -5.04
C TRP A 600 2.09 -23.02 -6.15
N ARG A 601 2.32 -22.45 -7.34
CA ARG A 601 2.93 -23.17 -8.48
C ARG A 601 4.32 -23.70 -8.11
N LEU A 602 5.14 -22.87 -7.48
CA LEU A 602 6.49 -23.27 -7.04
C LEU A 602 6.44 -24.43 -6.05
N LEU A 603 5.51 -24.39 -5.08
CA LEU A 603 5.33 -25.44 -4.09
C LEU A 603 4.78 -26.75 -4.69
N ARG A 604 3.97 -26.65 -5.76
CA ARG A 604 3.46 -27.80 -6.52
C ARG A 604 4.57 -28.49 -7.30
N GLU A 605 5.47 -27.75 -7.93
CA GLU A 605 6.61 -28.33 -8.67
C GLU A 605 7.59 -29.08 -7.76
N ARG A 606 7.83 -28.56 -6.55
CA ARG A 606 8.63 -29.25 -5.53
C ARG A 606 8.05 -30.63 -5.17
N GLU A 607 6.74 -30.82 -5.29
CA GLU A 607 6.07 -32.12 -5.12
C GLU A 607 6.49 -33.12 -6.17
N GLN A 608 6.35 -32.73 -7.43
CA GLN A 608 6.56 -33.64 -8.57
C GLN A 608 8.02 -34.12 -8.63
N ALA A 609 8.94 -33.31 -8.10
CA ALA A 609 10.36 -33.64 -8.02
C ALA A 609 10.76 -34.51 -6.82
N ARG A 610 9.89 -34.72 -5.81
CA ARG A 610 10.24 -35.38 -4.54
C ARG A 610 9.26 -36.50 -4.18
N ASN A 611 9.76 -37.55 -3.54
CA ASN A 611 8.91 -38.65 -3.07
C ASN A 611 8.06 -38.16 -1.87
N THR A 612 6.74 -38.20 -1.98
CA THR A 612 5.77 -37.60 -1.03
C THR A 612 5.46 -38.49 0.19
N SER A 613 6.14 -39.63 0.34
CA SER A 613 5.91 -40.58 1.42
C SER A 613 6.12 -39.94 2.81
N ALA A 614 5.17 -40.16 3.73
CA ALA A 614 5.34 -39.83 5.15
C ALA A 614 6.44 -40.70 5.77
N SER A 615 7.69 -40.24 5.73
CA SER A 615 8.85 -41.02 6.15
C SER A 615 9.34 -40.70 7.57
N GLY A 616 9.06 -39.49 8.06
CA GLY A 616 9.45 -39.03 9.38
C GLY A 616 8.44 -38.07 10.01
N PHE A 617 8.30 -38.15 11.33
CA PHE A 617 7.50 -37.26 12.14
C PHE A 617 8.35 -36.70 13.29
N LEU A 618 8.27 -35.39 13.51
CA LEU A 618 8.86 -34.70 14.65
C LEU A 618 7.81 -33.89 15.40
N GLY A 619 7.60 -34.17 16.69
CA GLY A 619 6.65 -33.44 17.52
C GLY A 619 7.30 -32.74 18.72
N PHE A 620 6.89 -31.50 18.99
CA PHE A 620 7.20 -30.73 20.18
C PHE A 620 5.93 -30.47 20.98
N ALA A 621 5.95 -30.75 22.29
CA ALA A 621 4.82 -30.48 23.18
C ALA A 621 5.26 -30.17 24.61
N ASP A 622 4.41 -29.47 25.36
CA ASP A 622 4.58 -29.11 26.77
C ASP A 622 6.02 -28.67 27.15
N PRO A 623 6.59 -27.62 26.52
CA PRO A 623 7.89 -27.10 26.91
C PRO A 623 7.89 -26.63 28.38
N HIS A 624 9.04 -26.73 29.06
CA HIS A 624 9.21 -26.11 30.37
C HIS A 624 9.45 -24.62 30.20
N PHE A 625 8.42 -23.81 30.39
CA PHE A 625 8.54 -22.36 30.26
C PHE A 625 9.18 -21.69 31.49
N GLY A 626 9.74 -20.50 31.28
CA GLY A 626 10.16 -19.59 32.35
C GLY A 626 8.96 -18.93 33.05
N PRO A 627 9.20 -18.09 34.08
CA PRO A 627 8.13 -17.31 34.72
C PRO A 627 7.43 -16.40 33.69
N GLY A 628 6.12 -16.55 33.53
CA GLY A 628 5.31 -15.74 32.58
C GLY A 628 4.36 -16.56 31.69
N TYR A 629 4.61 -17.86 31.55
CA TYR A 629 3.78 -18.76 30.74
C TYR A 629 3.30 -19.97 31.54
N ASP A 630 2.04 -20.35 31.35
CA ASP A 630 1.46 -21.53 31.96
C ASP A 630 1.93 -22.81 31.27
N PRO A 631 2.22 -23.91 32.01
CA PRO A 631 2.48 -25.22 31.44
C PRO A 631 1.32 -25.73 30.57
N LEU A 632 1.62 -26.55 29.57
CA LEU A 632 0.65 -27.05 28.59
C LEU A 632 0.55 -28.59 28.62
N PRO A 633 0.24 -29.23 29.76
CA PRO A 633 0.30 -30.69 29.89
C PRO A 633 -0.68 -31.44 28.98
N GLU A 634 -1.76 -30.80 28.53
CA GLU A 634 -2.70 -31.38 27.57
C GLU A 634 -2.08 -31.53 26.17
N THR A 635 -1.13 -30.67 25.79
CA THR A 635 -0.42 -30.78 24.50
C THR A 635 0.45 -32.04 24.44
N ALA A 636 0.99 -32.49 25.56
CA ALA A 636 1.71 -33.77 25.63
C ALA A 636 0.77 -34.97 25.39
N ARG A 637 -0.50 -34.86 25.81
CA ARG A 637 -1.53 -35.87 25.51
C ARG A 637 -1.95 -35.81 24.04
N GLU A 638 -2.18 -34.62 23.50
CA GLU A 638 -2.43 -34.42 22.07
C GLU A 638 -1.32 -35.08 21.24
N LEU A 639 -0.06 -34.80 21.55
CA LEU A 639 1.07 -35.37 20.82
C LEU A 639 1.10 -36.92 20.90
N ALA A 640 0.76 -37.49 22.06
CA ALA A 640 0.66 -38.94 22.21
C ALA A 640 -0.47 -39.55 21.36
N GLU A 641 -1.62 -38.87 21.29
CA GLU A 641 -2.76 -39.25 20.44
C GLU A 641 -2.40 -39.16 18.96
N VAL A 642 -1.76 -38.08 18.54
CA VAL A 642 -1.23 -37.90 17.18
C VAL A 642 -0.30 -39.04 16.80
N VAL A 643 0.71 -39.33 17.62
CA VAL A 643 1.66 -40.42 17.35
C VAL A 643 0.97 -41.78 17.22
N ALA A 644 -0.09 -42.02 17.99
CA ALA A 644 -0.84 -43.29 17.93
C ALA A 644 -1.58 -43.49 16.60
N THR A 645 -1.88 -42.42 15.85
CA THR A 645 -2.50 -42.50 14.52
C THR A 645 -1.49 -42.76 13.40
N LEU A 646 -0.19 -42.55 13.65
CA LEU A 646 0.84 -42.65 12.63
C LEU A 646 1.11 -44.12 12.26
N PRO A 647 1.25 -44.45 10.97
CA PRO A 647 1.56 -45.81 10.54
C PRO A 647 2.94 -46.28 11.04
N ALA A 648 3.08 -47.60 11.26
CA ALA A 648 4.28 -48.21 11.85
C ALA A 648 5.60 -47.99 11.08
N GLY A 649 5.51 -47.63 9.80
CA GLY A 649 6.66 -47.31 8.95
C GLY A 649 7.19 -45.87 9.11
N VAL A 650 6.45 -44.98 9.78
CA VAL A 650 6.88 -43.60 10.02
C VAL A 650 7.92 -43.56 11.15
N ARG A 651 9.08 -42.94 10.90
CA ARG A 651 10.07 -42.70 11.96
C ARG A 651 9.57 -41.57 12.87
N VAL A 652 9.14 -41.91 14.08
CA VAL A 652 8.61 -40.95 15.05
C VAL A 652 9.72 -40.45 15.98
N LEU A 653 9.80 -39.13 16.12
CA LEU A 653 10.61 -38.44 17.11
C LEU A 653 9.75 -37.45 17.88
N THR A 654 9.84 -37.46 19.21
CA THR A 654 9.11 -36.52 20.08
C THR A 654 10.06 -35.80 21.03
N ARG A 655 9.75 -34.55 21.35
CA ARG A 655 10.45 -33.71 22.31
C ARG A 655 9.41 -33.08 23.22
N THR A 656 9.50 -33.35 24.52
CA THR A 656 8.53 -32.89 25.51
C THR A 656 9.20 -32.38 26.76
N GLY A 657 8.59 -31.44 27.48
CA GLY A 657 9.14 -30.92 28.73
C GLY A 657 10.54 -30.34 28.52
N ALA A 658 11.46 -30.73 29.38
CA ALA A 658 12.86 -30.29 29.33
C ALA A 658 13.58 -30.57 27.99
N ASP A 659 13.12 -31.55 27.21
CA ASP A 659 13.76 -31.94 25.94
C ASP A 659 13.24 -31.13 24.72
N ALA A 660 12.15 -30.38 24.88
CA ALA A 660 11.54 -29.54 23.84
C ALA A 660 12.32 -28.23 23.68
N THR A 661 13.57 -28.28 23.23
CA THR A 661 14.46 -27.10 23.17
C THR A 661 14.75 -26.59 21.74
N PRO A 662 15.17 -25.32 21.57
CA PRO A 662 15.65 -24.81 20.29
C PRO A 662 16.79 -25.63 19.67
N THR A 663 17.72 -26.14 20.49
CA THR A 663 18.82 -26.98 20.01
C THR A 663 18.32 -28.31 19.45
N ALA A 664 17.33 -28.92 20.12
CA ALA A 664 16.69 -30.13 19.63
C ALA A 664 16.01 -29.90 18.27
N LEU A 665 15.28 -28.79 18.12
CA LEU A 665 14.65 -28.43 16.86
C LEU A 665 15.66 -28.33 15.71
N ARG A 666 16.72 -27.54 15.88
CA ARG A 666 17.76 -27.38 14.85
C ARG A 666 18.44 -28.69 14.45
N ARG A 667 18.61 -29.61 15.41
CA ARG A 667 19.24 -30.91 15.17
C ARG A 667 18.31 -31.88 14.42
N ASP A 668 17.02 -31.87 14.75
CA ASP A 668 16.13 -32.99 14.47
C ASP A 668 15.17 -32.75 13.29
N VAL A 669 14.97 -31.50 12.87
CA VAL A 669 13.97 -31.10 11.87
C VAL A 669 14.30 -31.57 10.45
N ALA A 670 15.58 -31.63 10.10
CA ALA A 670 16.01 -32.03 8.77
C ALA A 670 15.58 -33.47 8.47
N GLY A 671 14.96 -33.68 7.30
CA GLY A 671 14.49 -35.00 6.86
C GLY A 671 13.15 -35.46 7.45
N GLN A 672 12.41 -34.61 8.17
CA GLN A 672 11.08 -34.94 8.69
C GLN A 672 10.00 -34.54 7.67
N SER A 673 9.07 -35.46 7.39
CA SER A 673 7.96 -35.22 6.46
C SER A 673 6.81 -34.45 7.11
N ILE A 674 6.62 -34.65 8.42
CA ILE A 674 5.63 -33.97 9.24
C ILE A 674 6.32 -33.40 10.47
N VAL A 675 6.11 -32.11 10.73
CA VAL A 675 6.60 -31.44 11.95
C VAL A 675 5.40 -30.87 12.68
N HIS A 676 5.28 -31.12 13.98
CA HIS A 676 4.15 -30.68 14.81
C HIS A 676 4.65 -29.92 16.02
N PHE A 677 4.14 -28.72 16.22
CA PHE A 677 4.40 -27.86 17.36
C PHE A 677 3.10 -27.65 18.13
N ALA A 678 3.06 -28.12 19.38
CA ALA A 678 1.99 -27.83 20.33
C ALA A 678 2.59 -27.08 21.53
N THR A 679 2.81 -25.78 21.34
CA THR A 679 3.56 -24.90 22.25
C THR A 679 2.89 -23.52 22.32
N HIS A 680 3.37 -22.65 23.20
CA HIS A 680 3.04 -21.21 23.12
C HIS A 680 3.79 -20.55 21.95
N GLY A 681 3.34 -19.35 21.58
CA GLY A 681 4.00 -18.48 20.63
C GLY A 681 3.84 -17.01 21.04
N GLU A 682 4.73 -16.17 20.54
CA GLU A 682 4.69 -14.71 20.70
C GLU A 682 4.55 -14.06 19.33
N PHE A 683 3.61 -13.12 19.20
CA PHE A 683 3.25 -12.46 17.95
C PHE A 683 3.22 -10.94 18.12
N PRO A 684 4.38 -10.31 18.41
CA PRO A 684 4.43 -8.86 18.57
C PRO A 684 4.08 -8.16 17.25
N ASP A 685 3.10 -7.26 17.29
CA ASP A 685 2.66 -6.48 16.13
C ASP A 685 3.74 -5.52 15.59
N GLU A 686 4.75 -5.20 16.40
CA GLU A 686 5.77 -4.20 16.10
C GLU A 686 6.82 -4.66 15.08
N ASP A 687 7.07 -5.97 14.93
CA ASP A 687 8.02 -6.56 13.97
C ASP A 687 7.59 -7.98 13.53
N ALA A 688 6.49 -8.05 12.78
CA ALA A 688 5.91 -9.32 12.33
C ALA A 688 6.78 -10.12 11.33
N ALA A 689 7.80 -9.50 10.72
CA ALA A 689 8.61 -10.13 9.67
C ALA A 689 9.59 -11.17 10.22
N ASP A 690 10.19 -10.89 11.39
CA ASP A 690 11.24 -11.73 11.98
C ASP A 690 11.01 -12.11 13.43
N THR A 691 10.16 -11.40 14.19
CA THR A 691 10.10 -11.57 15.66
C THR A 691 8.94 -12.42 16.17
N HIS A 692 7.97 -12.79 15.31
CA HIS A 692 7.02 -13.86 15.66
C HIS A 692 7.79 -15.12 16.04
N ALA A 693 7.51 -15.72 17.19
CA ALA A 693 8.33 -16.79 17.75
C ALA A 693 7.53 -17.96 18.28
N LEU A 694 8.11 -19.15 18.17
CA LEU A 694 7.70 -20.33 18.93
C LEU A 694 8.39 -20.31 20.29
N LEU A 695 7.67 -20.63 21.36
CA LEU A 695 8.26 -20.74 22.70
C LEU A 695 8.58 -22.20 23.02
N LEU A 696 9.87 -22.47 23.19
CA LEU A 696 10.42 -23.76 23.57
C LEU A 696 11.08 -23.68 24.95
N THR A 697 11.55 -24.81 25.47
CA THR A 697 12.27 -24.89 26.74
C THR A 697 13.57 -24.09 26.63
N PRO A 698 13.79 -23.09 27.49
CA PRO A 698 15.00 -22.29 27.49
C PRO A 698 16.20 -23.14 27.94
N GLU A 699 17.34 -22.89 27.31
CA GLU A 699 18.63 -23.50 27.65
C GLU A 699 19.58 -22.43 28.22
N ALA A 700 20.71 -22.17 27.56
CA ALA A 700 21.62 -21.08 27.90
C ALA A 700 21.13 -19.69 27.41
N THR A 701 20.17 -19.68 26.48
CA THR A 701 19.54 -18.50 25.87
C THR A 701 18.03 -18.49 26.14
N SER A 702 17.32 -17.49 25.63
CA SER A 702 15.85 -17.57 25.57
C SER A 702 15.42 -18.84 24.82
N GLY A 703 14.28 -19.40 25.22
CA GLY A 703 13.65 -20.55 24.58
C GLY A 703 12.88 -20.17 23.31
N GLU A 704 12.90 -18.90 22.92
CA GLU A 704 12.27 -18.39 21.71
C GLU A 704 12.98 -18.94 20.46
N VAL A 705 12.18 -19.34 19.47
CA VAL A 705 12.64 -19.61 18.10
C VAL A 705 11.89 -18.69 17.16
N THR A 706 12.57 -17.67 16.66
CA THR A 706 11.92 -16.61 15.88
C THR A 706 11.66 -17.02 14.43
N ALA A 707 10.76 -16.31 13.75
CA ALA A 707 10.47 -16.50 12.33
C ALA A 707 11.75 -16.30 11.48
N GLY A 708 12.64 -15.40 11.89
CA GLY A 708 13.95 -15.23 11.26
C GLY A 708 14.84 -16.46 11.41
N GLU A 709 14.84 -17.11 12.58
CA GLU A 709 15.62 -18.32 12.81
C GLU A 709 15.04 -19.55 12.12
N LEU A 710 13.71 -19.71 12.12
CA LEU A 710 13.03 -20.79 11.39
C LEU A 710 13.35 -20.76 9.90
N ARG A 711 13.42 -19.55 9.31
CA ARG A 711 13.75 -19.32 7.90
C ARG A 711 15.11 -19.91 7.52
N GLU A 712 16.05 -19.98 8.46
CA GLU A 712 17.41 -20.50 8.24
C GLU A 712 17.53 -22.02 8.48
N MET A 713 16.45 -22.70 8.91
CA MET A 713 16.45 -24.14 9.16
C MET A 713 16.09 -24.95 7.90
N ASP A 714 16.36 -26.25 7.92
CA ASP A 714 16.04 -27.17 6.82
C ASP A 714 14.68 -27.87 7.04
N PHE A 715 13.62 -27.27 6.50
CA PHE A 715 12.29 -27.86 6.41
C PHE A 715 12.01 -28.44 5.01
N THR A 716 13.03 -28.64 4.17
CA THR A 716 12.83 -29.02 2.75
C THR A 716 12.14 -30.38 2.57
N SER A 717 12.19 -31.25 3.58
CA SER A 717 11.48 -32.54 3.58
C SER A 717 10.06 -32.45 4.13
N ALA A 718 9.70 -31.35 4.80
CA ALA A 718 8.41 -31.20 5.46
C ALA A 718 7.30 -30.94 4.42
N ALA A 719 6.48 -31.96 4.18
CA ALA A 719 5.27 -31.81 3.40
C ALA A 719 4.20 -31.04 4.18
N LEU A 720 4.22 -31.16 5.52
CA LEU A 720 3.30 -30.49 6.43
C LEU A 720 4.02 -30.05 7.71
N VAL A 721 3.84 -28.80 8.08
CA VAL A 721 4.10 -28.29 9.44
C VAL A 721 2.78 -27.97 10.11
N VAL A 722 2.55 -28.44 11.33
CA VAL A 722 1.36 -28.15 12.13
C VAL A 722 1.76 -27.24 13.29
N LEU A 723 1.20 -26.03 13.30
CA LEU A 723 1.33 -25.03 14.36
C LEU A 723 0.07 -25.08 15.23
N ALA A 724 0.03 -25.99 16.20
CA ALA A 724 -0.95 -25.96 17.30
C ALA A 724 -0.48 -24.92 18.34
N VAL A 725 -0.39 -23.67 17.88
CA VAL A 725 0.10 -22.50 18.61
C VAL A 725 -0.92 -21.40 18.39
N CYS A 726 -1.47 -20.80 19.45
CA CYS A 726 -2.45 -19.71 19.35
C CYS A 726 -1.96 -18.65 18.36
N ASP A 727 -2.81 -18.18 17.46
CA ASP A 727 -2.50 -17.21 16.39
C ASP A 727 -1.36 -17.60 15.41
N GLY A 728 -0.83 -18.82 15.51
CA GLY A 728 0.31 -19.28 14.70
C GLY A 728 0.05 -19.38 13.20
N GLY A 729 -1.22 -19.40 12.78
CA GLY A 729 -1.64 -19.37 11.37
C GLY A 729 -1.94 -17.97 10.83
N VAL A 730 -1.86 -16.92 11.65
CA VAL A 730 -2.17 -15.55 11.25
C VAL A 730 -0.98 -14.90 10.54
N TYR A 731 -1.26 -14.20 9.43
CA TYR A 731 -0.29 -13.36 8.73
C TYR A 731 -0.48 -11.89 9.10
N ARG A 732 0.62 -11.16 9.19
CA ARG A 732 0.58 -9.73 8.80
C ARG A 732 0.88 -9.62 7.32
N PHE A 733 0.40 -8.57 6.68
CA PHE A 733 0.66 -8.32 5.27
C PHE A 733 1.18 -6.90 5.05
N GLY A 734 2.27 -6.79 4.30
CA GLY A 734 2.93 -5.54 3.98
C GLY A 734 2.55 -4.98 2.62
N PRO A 735 3.36 -4.04 2.09
CA PRO A 735 3.18 -3.54 0.74
C PRO A 735 3.32 -4.66 -0.31
N GLY A 736 2.58 -4.57 -1.41
CA GLY A 736 2.49 -5.62 -2.42
C GLY A 736 1.89 -6.94 -1.90
N ASP A 737 1.09 -6.91 -0.83
CA ASP A 737 0.47 -8.09 -0.21
C ASP A 737 1.50 -9.14 0.26
N GLU A 738 2.63 -8.67 0.79
CA GLU A 738 3.68 -9.56 1.28
C GLU A 738 3.30 -10.19 2.62
N PRO A 739 3.18 -11.53 2.73
CA PRO A 739 2.91 -12.19 4.01
C PRO A 739 4.13 -12.18 4.93
N LEU A 740 3.90 -11.87 6.22
CA LEU A 740 4.91 -11.85 7.27
C LEU A 740 4.45 -12.73 8.46
N GLY A 741 5.39 -13.42 9.10
CA GLY A 741 5.14 -14.28 10.27
C GLY A 741 5.78 -15.67 10.17
N LEU A 742 5.33 -16.60 11.02
CA LEU A 742 5.88 -17.96 11.09
C LEU A 742 5.66 -18.76 9.81
N VAL A 743 4.44 -18.71 9.26
CA VAL A 743 4.08 -19.50 8.07
C VAL A 743 4.94 -19.14 6.84
N PRO A 744 5.09 -17.88 6.40
CA PRO A 744 5.97 -17.57 5.26
C PRO A 744 7.42 -17.97 5.54
N SER A 745 7.92 -17.81 6.77
CA SER A 745 9.27 -18.28 7.13
C SER A 745 9.44 -19.79 7.00
N LEU A 746 8.44 -20.59 7.37
CA LEU A 746 8.45 -22.05 7.18
C LEU A 746 8.42 -22.43 5.69
N LEU A 747 7.65 -21.70 4.87
CA LEU A 747 7.62 -21.92 3.41
C LEU A 747 8.98 -21.59 2.76
N VAL A 748 9.66 -20.53 3.20
CA VAL A 748 11.05 -20.20 2.79
C VAL A 748 12.01 -21.30 3.22
N ALA A 749 11.90 -21.77 4.47
CA ALA A 749 12.72 -22.86 5.02
C ALA A 749 12.51 -24.21 4.30
N GLY A 750 11.49 -24.30 3.44
CA GLY A 750 11.27 -25.40 2.52
C GLY A 750 10.02 -26.23 2.79
N ALA A 751 9.23 -25.90 3.82
CA ALA A 751 7.96 -26.56 4.08
C ALA A 751 7.01 -26.37 2.89
N ARG A 752 6.23 -27.41 2.56
CA ARG A 752 5.27 -27.35 1.44
C ARG A 752 3.92 -26.78 1.84
N SER A 753 3.50 -27.07 3.06
CA SER A 753 2.26 -26.56 3.62
C SER A 753 2.38 -26.40 5.13
N VAL A 754 1.61 -25.45 5.66
CA VAL A 754 1.53 -25.17 7.09
C VAL A 754 0.06 -25.13 7.50
N LEU A 755 -0.29 -25.87 8.54
CA LEU A 755 -1.59 -25.82 9.20
C LEU A 755 -1.44 -24.99 10.48
N GLY A 756 -2.23 -23.94 10.64
CA GLY A 756 -2.20 -23.12 11.86
C GLY A 756 -3.54 -22.43 12.13
N PRO A 757 -3.77 -21.95 13.36
CA PRO A 757 -5.03 -21.33 13.72
C PRO A 757 -5.06 -19.83 13.37
N LEU A 758 -6.25 -19.32 13.01
CA LEU A 758 -6.55 -17.92 12.73
C LEU A 758 -6.82 -17.07 13.99
N TRP A 759 -6.99 -17.72 15.14
CA TRP A 759 -7.23 -17.12 16.46
C TRP A 759 -6.87 -18.13 17.55
N ALA A 760 -6.78 -17.69 18.81
CA ALA A 760 -6.68 -18.60 19.95
C ALA A 760 -7.94 -19.51 20.07
N VAL A 761 -7.73 -20.83 20.21
CA VAL A 761 -8.80 -21.83 20.38
C VAL A 761 -8.54 -22.63 21.66
N ASP A 762 -9.60 -22.93 22.41
CA ASP A 762 -9.53 -23.74 23.64
C ASP A 762 -8.86 -25.11 23.42
N ASP A 763 -7.92 -25.46 24.30
CA ASP A 763 -7.07 -26.66 24.20
C ASP A 763 -7.86 -27.96 23.99
N ALA A 764 -9.02 -28.13 24.64
CA ALA A 764 -9.79 -29.36 24.53
C ALA A 764 -10.46 -29.52 23.16
N HIS A 765 -10.90 -28.40 22.57
CA HIS A 765 -11.54 -28.36 21.27
C HIS A 765 -10.50 -28.48 20.14
N THR A 766 -9.36 -27.81 20.29
CA THR A 766 -8.19 -27.93 19.41
C THR A 766 -7.70 -29.38 19.33
N ARG A 767 -7.49 -30.04 20.47
CA ARG A 767 -7.04 -31.44 20.51
C ARG A 767 -7.98 -32.38 19.74
N ALA A 768 -9.30 -32.20 19.88
CA ALA A 768 -10.29 -33.02 19.19
C ALA A 768 -10.22 -32.85 17.67
N LEU A 769 -10.11 -31.61 17.19
CA LEU A 769 -9.95 -31.33 15.77
C LEU A 769 -8.64 -31.90 15.20
N ILE A 770 -7.52 -31.69 15.90
CA ILE A 770 -6.19 -32.17 15.49
C ILE A 770 -6.15 -33.70 15.46
N SER A 771 -6.73 -34.36 16.46
CA SER A 771 -6.77 -35.84 16.50
C SER A 771 -7.54 -36.42 15.31
N GLU A 772 -8.71 -35.86 14.98
CA GLU A 772 -9.49 -36.25 13.80
C GLU A 772 -8.75 -35.94 12.49
N PHE A 773 -8.06 -34.80 12.44
CA PHE A 773 -7.21 -34.45 11.30
C PHE A 773 -6.12 -35.50 11.08
N TYR A 774 -5.38 -35.89 12.12
CA TYR A 774 -4.33 -36.91 12.00
C TYR A 774 -4.86 -38.31 11.66
N ALA A 775 -6.06 -38.66 12.15
CA ALA A 775 -6.72 -39.92 11.78
C ALA A 775 -7.00 -40.03 10.27
N GLY A 776 -7.31 -38.91 9.60
CA GLY A 776 -7.51 -38.84 8.15
C GLY A 776 -6.24 -38.58 7.34
N LEU A 777 -5.19 -38.03 7.97
CA LEU A 777 -4.07 -37.35 7.30
C LEU A 777 -3.38 -38.21 6.23
N VAL A 778 -2.97 -39.42 6.60
CA VAL A 778 -2.18 -40.27 5.69
C VAL A 778 -3.00 -40.69 4.46
N SER A 779 -4.27 -41.07 4.68
CA SER A 779 -5.12 -41.66 3.63
C SER A 779 -5.82 -40.63 2.75
N LEU A 780 -6.16 -39.46 3.30
CA LEU A 780 -6.94 -38.43 2.60
C LEU A 780 -6.08 -37.27 2.12
N GLY A 781 -4.86 -37.13 2.64
CA GLY A 781 -4.02 -35.94 2.51
C GLY A 781 -4.50 -34.80 3.41
N PRO A 782 -3.65 -33.77 3.65
CA PRO A 782 -3.94 -32.71 4.62
C PRO A 782 -5.25 -31.95 4.33
N ALA A 783 -5.52 -31.58 3.08
CA ALA A 783 -6.70 -30.76 2.75
C ALA A 783 -8.03 -31.48 3.05
N GLN A 784 -8.14 -32.76 2.67
CA GLN A 784 -9.35 -33.54 2.93
C GLN A 784 -9.44 -34.01 4.38
N ALA A 785 -8.30 -34.28 5.03
CA ALA A 785 -8.27 -34.60 6.45
C ALA A 785 -8.79 -33.43 7.30
N LEU A 786 -8.40 -32.19 6.99
CA LEU A 786 -8.91 -31.00 7.68
C LEU A 786 -10.41 -30.83 7.46
N ARG A 787 -10.88 -31.01 6.21
CA ARG A 787 -12.31 -31.00 5.90
C ARG A 787 -13.07 -32.08 6.67
N MET A 788 -12.55 -33.30 6.72
CA MET A 788 -13.16 -34.40 7.47
C MET A 788 -13.30 -34.06 8.95
N ALA A 789 -12.22 -33.56 9.57
CA ALA A 789 -12.21 -33.16 10.97
C ALA A 789 -13.22 -32.03 11.23
N ALA A 790 -13.20 -30.96 10.44
CA ALA A 790 -14.14 -29.85 10.54
C ALA A 790 -15.60 -30.30 10.41
N LEU A 791 -15.91 -31.19 9.45
CA LEU A 791 -17.26 -31.74 9.27
C LEU A 791 -17.70 -32.66 10.41
N SER A 792 -16.76 -33.39 11.02
CA SER A 792 -17.05 -34.20 12.21
C SER A 792 -17.49 -33.29 13.36
N ARG A 793 -16.69 -32.27 13.66
CA ARG A 793 -16.95 -31.30 14.74
C ARG A 793 -18.23 -30.50 14.49
N LEU A 794 -18.48 -30.06 13.26
CA LEU A 794 -19.72 -29.38 12.87
C LEU A 794 -20.97 -30.25 13.14
N ARG A 795 -20.91 -31.56 12.84
CA ARG A 795 -22.02 -32.49 13.09
C ARG A 795 -22.27 -32.75 14.57
N GLU A 796 -21.22 -32.65 15.39
CA GLU A 796 -21.29 -32.74 16.84
C GLU A 796 -21.83 -31.46 17.49
N GLY A 797 -22.09 -30.41 16.70
CA GLY A 797 -22.62 -29.14 17.17
C GLY A 797 -21.57 -28.21 17.78
N ALA A 798 -20.29 -28.40 17.44
CA ALA A 798 -19.23 -27.47 17.84
C ALA A 798 -19.46 -26.07 17.25
N GLU A 799 -18.98 -25.05 17.96
CA GLU A 799 -19.09 -23.65 17.55
C GLU A 799 -18.16 -23.36 16.37
N ILE A 800 -18.44 -22.30 15.59
CA ILE A 800 -17.64 -21.95 14.40
C ILE A 800 -16.16 -21.76 14.76
N ARG A 801 -15.88 -21.16 15.91
CA ARG A 801 -14.51 -20.95 16.40
C ARG A 801 -13.69 -22.24 16.54
N ASP A 802 -14.34 -23.37 16.83
CA ASP A 802 -13.67 -24.63 17.15
C ASP A 802 -13.33 -25.44 15.89
N TRP A 803 -14.23 -25.45 14.90
CA TRP A 803 -14.05 -26.27 13.69
C TRP A 803 -13.52 -25.49 12.49
N ALA A 804 -13.66 -24.16 12.47
CA ALA A 804 -13.16 -23.29 11.41
C ALA A 804 -11.90 -22.49 11.82
N GLY A 805 -11.37 -22.74 13.02
CA GLY A 805 -10.21 -22.02 13.56
C GLY A 805 -8.91 -22.29 12.81
N PHE A 806 -8.75 -23.46 12.18
CA PHE A 806 -7.51 -23.86 11.51
C PHE A 806 -7.57 -23.67 10.00
N VAL A 807 -6.48 -23.12 9.45
CA VAL A 807 -6.28 -22.91 8.02
C VAL A 807 -5.03 -23.63 7.55
N LEU A 808 -5.15 -24.29 6.41
CA LEU A 808 -4.04 -24.93 5.71
C LEU A 808 -3.55 -24.02 4.59
N THR A 809 -2.27 -23.63 4.64
CA THR A 809 -1.64 -22.75 3.65
C THR A 809 -0.52 -23.43 2.88
N GLY A 810 -0.41 -23.18 1.58
CA GLY A 810 0.65 -23.65 0.69
C GLY A 810 0.12 -24.56 -0.42
N ALA A 811 0.90 -25.58 -0.79
CA ALA A 811 0.47 -26.63 -1.71
C ALA A 811 0.62 -28.00 -1.02
N PRO A 812 -0.34 -28.41 -0.17
CA PRO A 812 -0.31 -29.71 0.49
C PRO A 812 -0.37 -30.85 -0.56
N PRO A 813 0.25 -32.01 -0.26
CA PRO A 813 0.10 -33.18 -1.12
C PRO A 813 -1.34 -33.71 -1.11
N THR A 814 -1.74 -34.40 -2.18
CA THR A 814 -3.09 -34.97 -2.29
C THR A 814 -3.32 -36.18 -1.38
N ASP A 815 -2.26 -36.94 -1.09
CA ASP A 815 -2.13 -37.98 -0.07
C ASP A 815 -0.64 -38.14 0.30
N PHE A 816 -0.33 -38.97 1.30
CA PHE A 816 1.05 -39.30 1.68
C PHE A 816 1.61 -40.57 1.01
N GLY A 817 0.97 -41.07 -0.06
CA GLY A 817 1.38 -42.26 -0.81
C GLY A 817 1.50 -43.55 0.02
N ASP A 818 2.12 -44.57 -0.58
CA ASP A 818 2.47 -45.83 0.11
C ASP A 818 3.66 -45.60 1.05
N ILE A 819 3.48 -45.95 2.33
CA ILE A 819 4.56 -45.92 3.33
C ILE A 819 5.35 -47.24 3.19
N PRO A 820 6.67 -47.20 2.91
CA PRO A 820 7.46 -48.41 2.79
C PRO A 820 7.37 -49.28 4.06
N ALA A 821 7.22 -50.59 3.89
CA ALA A 821 7.34 -51.52 5.01
C ALA A 821 8.72 -51.35 5.65
N ARG A 822 8.77 -51.24 6.97
CA ARG A 822 10.00 -51.08 7.73
C ARG A 822 10.88 -52.32 7.49
N ASP A 823 12.01 -52.16 6.80
CA ASP A 823 13.04 -53.21 6.79
C ASP A 823 13.49 -53.41 8.25
N SER A 824 13.37 -54.65 8.72
CA SER A 824 13.73 -55.03 10.07
C SER A 824 15.26 -55.10 10.20
N ASP A 825 15.88 -54.06 10.76
CA ASP A 825 17.25 -54.09 11.28
C ASP A 825 17.28 -53.76 12.77
#